data_AF-A0A2T6K124-F1
#
_entry.id   AF-A0A2T6K124-F1
#
_cell.length_a   1.000
_cell.length_b   1.000
_cell.length_c   1.000
_cell.angle_alpha   90.00
_cell.angle_beta   90.00
_cell.angle_gamma   90.00
#
_symmetry.space_group_name_H-M   'P 1'
#
loop_
_entity.id
_entity.type
_entity.pdbx_description
1 polymer ?
#
loop_
_entity_poly.entity_id
_entity_poly.type
_entity_poly.pdbx_seq_one_letter_code
_entity_poly.pdbx_strand_id
1 'polypeptide(L)'
;MLFLKRLKKSFLSLMLVNVALMGVVGSTAAESSAAGAENTTEDPIFSFMSISDTHSDTGKTVKAVTDAVNNNASAIVLSGDITNLGDSGEYDAIINAVNSVKDHPPVYYGMGNHEYDWQSDFNVAKNRFIQKAGIPENKVYYHREIQGYDFIFLGKDEKPANTAYMSDEQLAWLESTLAANAVPDKPIFVFMHEPIYQTVSKSYASDNYAYNTSPQEQKLKHILEKYPQAILTTGHLHDDIKIPGNMYTEKFSALRDGAVLNSQAMIFDVYKDKVHLKGRDVNTQKTVWEGTISLHPNTTGMYEAEESVFAYATAGDDILSGGKYVNMNHGSAYIESLTVDGGASGGNKILKIRYATDAANATKGLYVNGAKVQTLSFPTTGSMSSYNDLAVPVELNPGPNNKIVIKSDSNATGVNIDKFQIMDSADPRWMWGFNGNGKDSIKYGFNATLHGSAAYDKTDKMEGSASLSLNGADDDYAGANLVSKKTDNVTLTAWVKWNGATSGSQQILSNGDGLSNGYSIVLDHDHGDKVSIAINGQTILGSQTALTAGQWTNITAARRSGTWELYTNGKSTPVTNNTTAPSTPTTGTYIGADGSGKQSFNGRIDAVRVYNQALSTDQIMAIANETSNVKLQSIEITKPPTKLNYLHGDWFNIEGLIVTGTYSDGTTKEEKVTVDNITGFNSSILKEGQQVTVTLGGKTASFNVNILDVLPGSASVPGRIEGVNYNSKHGVLLKNVPIPDGGPTWMVNYLIKGDWMEYNVDVKSSGTYQVTYRAGTAPGRTGEVEFQVDGVPQTKTSFSTSGWYTFDNKTDLVKLSEGPHKIRLNVTEAFWILRWFELTKVEDKTLNSITVPAPVTVPIGTAKTAAALGLPAKVALVTDGGDRDASVNWDVNSANYDPTATTAQTFTVTGKVTLPIGVANPNSVPLTTSISVSSKPAELVAHWKFDEGSGTTVGDASGKGNTGTLVNNPAWNSSGKIGGALAFSGGSRAEFNSSATLNKTGDESVSLWFKTSQPATGFTSIFRNSNRFTALQLAGGQARAAYWTNGSSGYKALYFPWTYNDNNWHHYAATYDHAQGLKIYVDGNLVASKATDLGPLPTVTSKIVLGATETGGEAYNGLLDDVRVFDLPLTQDEVRQLSDQQSPTTTDNAPSGSVN
;
A
#
# COMPACT_ATOMS: atom_id res chain seq x y z
N MET A 1 -52.78 49.29 30.58
CA MET A 1 -52.71 48.66 29.24
C MET A 1 -51.85 47.41 29.35
N LEU A 2 -52.17 46.41 28.53
CA LEU A 2 -52.00 44.96 28.73
C LEU A 2 -50.64 44.42 29.23
N PHE A 3 -50.79 43.31 29.96
CA PHE A 3 -49.80 42.48 30.65
C PHE A 3 -50.23 41.01 30.43
N LEU A 4 -49.26 40.08 30.44
CA LEU A 4 -49.35 38.69 30.96
C LEU A 4 -49.90 37.53 30.07
N LYS A 5 -49.20 36.37 30.19
CA LYS A 5 -49.65 34.93 30.14
C LYS A 5 -49.88 34.28 28.75
N ARG A 6 -49.70 32.97 28.49
CA ARG A 6 -49.76 31.67 29.24
C ARG A 6 -49.08 30.57 28.36
N LEU A 7 -48.39 29.50 28.80
CA LEU A 7 -48.72 28.33 29.66
C LEU A 7 -49.72 27.29 29.10
N LYS A 8 -49.19 26.09 28.80
CA LYS A 8 -49.65 24.69 29.10
C LYS A 8 -51.05 24.15 28.68
N LYS A 9 -50.98 22.90 28.15
CA LYS A 9 -51.76 21.67 28.46
C LYS A 9 -53.10 21.34 27.75
N SER A 10 -53.07 20.13 27.14
CA SER A 10 -53.92 18.93 27.36
C SER A 10 -55.37 18.84 26.87
N PHE A 11 -55.63 17.71 26.17
CA PHE A 11 -56.78 16.78 26.24
C PHE A 11 -58.21 17.34 26.27
N LEU A 12 -59.08 16.92 25.31
CA LEU A 12 -60.25 16.05 25.58
C LEU A 12 -61.04 15.69 24.30
N SER A 13 -61.25 14.37 24.11
CA SER A 13 -62.46 13.62 23.70
C SER A 13 -63.63 14.36 23.01
N LEU A 14 -64.15 13.82 21.89
CA LEU A 14 -65.50 13.21 21.86
C LEU A 14 -65.85 12.41 20.58
N MET A 15 -66.47 11.26 20.84
CA MET A 15 -67.22 10.27 20.05
C MET A 15 -68.00 10.68 18.78
N LEU A 16 -68.08 9.71 17.85
CA LEU A 16 -69.29 9.19 17.14
C LEU A 16 -68.85 7.98 16.29
N VAL A 17 -69.01 6.71 16.67
CA VAL A 17 -70.20 5.81 16.72
C VAL A 17 -70.99 5.72 15.40
N ASN A 18 -70.81 4.60 14.68
CA ASN A 18 -71.82 3.69 14.07
C ASN A 18 -71.15 2.83 12.97
N VAL A 19 -71.44 1.55 12.67
CA VAL A 19 -72.22 0.44 13.26
C VAL A 19 -71.90 -0.81 12.39
N ALA A 20 -71.72 -1.98 13.03
CA ALA A 20 -71.93 -3.36 12.54
C ALA A 20 -71.07 -3.93 11.37
N LEU A 21 -70.67 -5.22 11.35
CA LEU A 21 -71.49 -6.43 11.57
C LEU A 21 -70.63 -7.69 11.89
N MET A 22 -70.97 -8.33 13.02
CA MET A 22 -71.08 -9.78 13.31
C MET A 22 -70.03 -10.84 12.94
N GLY A 23 -69.71 -11.67 13.97
CA GLY A 23 -69.39 -13.11 13.85
C GLY A 23 -68.08 -13.56 14.52
N VAL A 24 -67.96 -14.44 15.52
CA VAL A 24 -68.81 -15.10 16.53
C VAL A 24 -67.83 -15.92 17.40
N VAL A 25 -67.94 -15.80 18.74
CA VAL A 25 -67.67 -16.79 19.84
C VAL A 25 -66.23 -17.31 19.98
N GLY A 26 -65.51 -17.21 21.12
CA GLY A 26 -65.80 -17.41 22.56
C GLY A 26 -64.75 -18.44 23.06
N SER A 27 -64.06 -18.36 24.19
CA SER A 27 -64.46 -17.92 25.54
C SER A 27 -63.22 -17.80 26.47
N THR A 28 -63.22 -16.72 27.26
CA THR A 28 -62.80 -16.52 28.67
C THR A 28 -61.66 -17.36 29.30
N ALA A 29 -60.66 -16.68 29.88
CA ALA A 29 -60.52 -16.55 31.34
C ALA A 29 -59.33 -15.67 31.80
N ALA A 30 -59.62 -14.85 32.81
CA ALA A 30 -58.75 -14.36 33.90
C ALA A 30 -57.64 -13.32 33.61
N GLU A 31 -57.96 -12.06 33.95
CA GLU A 31 -56.99 -11.03 34.32
C GLU A 31 -56.32 -11.36 35.67
N SER A 32 -54.98 -11.31 35.70
CA SER A 32 -54.25 -10.90 36.89
C SER A 32 -53.13 -9.95 36.49
N SER A 33 -53.18 -8.75 37.06
CA SER A 33 -52.27 -7.62 36.90
C SER A 33 -50.79 -7.99 36.94
N ALA A 34 -50.06 -7.69 35.86
CA ALA A 34 -48.61 -7.52 35.85
C ALA A 34 -48.28 -6.15 35.24
N ALA A 35 -47.42 -5.42 35.94
CA ALA A 35 -46.94 -4.11 35.56
C ALA A 35 -46.36 -4.10 34.13
N GLY A 36 -46.70 -3.06 33.38
CA GLY A 36 -46.36 -2.93 31.97
C GLY A 36 -44.86 -3.00 31.70
N ALA A 37 -44.47 -3.93 30.85
CA ALA A 37 -43.31 -3.77 29.99
C ALA A 37 -43.76 -2.93 28.79
N GLU A 38 -43.26 -1.70 28.69
CA GLU A 38 -43.44 -0.89 27.48
C GLU A 38 -42.70 -1.57 26.33
N ASN A 39 -43.46 -1.92 25.30
CA ASN A 39 -42.96 -2.41 24.03
C ASN A 39 -42.74 -1.17 23.14
N THR A 40 -41.50 -0.68 23.02
CA THR A 40 -41.19 0.57 22.32
C THR A 40 -40.60 0.28 20.93
N THR A 41 -41.44 0.17 19.91
CA THR A 41 -41.00 0.46 18.53
C THR A 41 -41.16 1.97 18.34
N GLU A 42 -40.11 2.73 18.62
CA GLU A 42 -40.04 4.15 18.29
C GLU A 42 -39.92 4.30 16.76
N ASP A 43 -40.66 5.22 16.15
CA ASP A 43 -40.53 5.55 14.72
C ASP A 43 -39.29 6.44 14.51
N PRO A 44 -38.58 6.34 13.37
CA PRO A 44 -37.44 7.21 13.09
C PRO A 44 -37.84 8.68 13.00
N ILE A 45 -36.95 9.58 13.45
CA ILE A 45 -37.13 11.04 13.33
C ILE A 45 -37.26 11.41 11.84
N PHE A 46 -36.41 10.81 11.02
CA PHE A 46 -36.52 10.82 9.56
C PHE A 46 -35.66 9.69 8.97
N SER A 47 -35.89 9.37 7.71
CA SER A 47 -35.08 8.44 6.94
C SER A 47 -34.54 9.09 5.68
N PHE A 48 -33.38 8.64 5.17
CA PHE A 48 -32.90 8.99 3.84
C PHE A 48 -32.22 7.78 3.18
N MET A 49 -32.10 7.80 1.84
CA MET A 49 -31.40 6.75 1.11
C MET A 49 -30.10 7.29 0.49
N SER A 50 -29.00 6.56 0.65
CA SER A 50 -27.77 6.75 -0.12
C SER A 50 -27.69 5.69 -1.22
N ILE A 51 -27.35 6.14 -2.42
CA ILE A 51 -27.08 5.33 -3.60
C ILE A 51 -25.76 5.82 -4.23
N SER A 52 -24.97 4.92 -4.78
CA SER A 52 -23.76 5.28 -5.54
C SER A 52 -23.58 4.33 -6.73
N ASP A 53 -22.60 4.62 -7.59
CA ASP A 53 -22.11 3.69 -8.62
C ASP A 53 -23.25 3.18 -9.50
N THR A 54 -24.01 4.12 -10.06
CA THR A 54 -25.10 3.79 -10.99
C THR A 54 -24.56 3.40 -12.36
N HIS A 55 -23.40 3.94 -12.77
CA HIS A 55 -22.79 3.73 -14.10
C HIS A 55 -23.79 3.83 -15.25
N SER A 56 -24.64 4.87 -15.21
CA SER A 56 -25.67 5.10 -16.23
C SER A 56 -26.77 4.02 -16.31
N ASP A 57 -26.89 3.11 -15.32
CA ASP A 57 -27.95 2.10 -15.24
C ASP A 57 -29.29 2.73 -14.80
N THR A 58 -30.02 3.27 -15.77
CA THR A 58 -31.33 3.89 -15.55
C THR A 58 -32.36 2.93 -14.94
N GLY A 59 -32.35 1.66 -15.33
CA GLY A 59 -33.34 0.68 -14.89
C GLY A 59 -33.22 0.36 -13.41
N LYS A 60 -32.00 0.13 -12.91
CA LYS A 60 -31.77 -0.08 -11.48
C LYS A 60 -31.91 1.21 -10.67
N THR A 61 -31.55 2.34 -11.25
CA THR A 61 -31.76 3.66 -10.61
C THR A 61 -33.24 3.92 -10.33
N VAL A 62 -34.14 3.66 -11.29
CA VAL A 62 -35.60 3.77 -11.07
C VAL A 62 -36.04 2.89 -9.89
N LYS A 63 -35.53 1.65 -9.81
CA LYS A 63 -35.88 0.74 -8.71
C LYS A 63 -35.37 1.22 -7.36
N ALA A 64 -34.15 1.75 -7.30
CA ALA A 64 -33.57 2.31 -6.08
C ALA A 64 -34.37 3.52 -5.59
N VAL A 65 -34.70 4.46 -6.49
CA VAL A 65 -35.52 5.64 -6.17
C VAL A 65 -36.94 5.23 -5.73
N THR A 66 -37.52 4.21 -6.36
CA THR A 66 -38.81 3.64 -5.94
C THR A 66 -38.72 3.02 -4.54
N ASP A 67 -37.64 2.29 -4.22
CA ASP A 67 -37.43 1.73 -2.88
C ASP A 67 -37.24 2.85 -1.83
N ALA A 68 -36.57 3.95 -2.18
CA ALA A 68 -36.48 5.14 -1.32
C ALA A 68 -37.87 5.71 -0.98
N VAL A 69 -38.73 5.87 -1.99
CA VAL A 69 -40.13 6.34 -1.82
C VAL A 69 -40.93 5.37 -0.95
N ASN A 70 -40.82 4.07 -1.21
CA ASN A 70 -41.52 3.03 -0.45
C ASN A 70 -41.10 2.96 1.03
N ASN A 71 -39.91 3.50 1.36
CA ASN A 71 -39.39 3.59 2.72
C ASN A 71 -39.47 5.00 3.30
N ASN A 72 -40.31 5.88 2.73
CA ASN A 72 -40.53 7.26 3.22
C ASN A 72 -39.24 8.08 3.38
N ALA A 73 -38.26 7.89 2.49
CA ALA A 73 -37.03 8.68 2.51
C ALA A 73 -37.35 10.17 2.30
N SER A 74 -36.79 11.02 3.17
CA SER A 74 -36.89 12.48 3.10
C SER A 74 -35.88 13.10 2.14
N ALA A 75 -34.84 12.35 1.76
CA ALA A 75 -33.83 12.74 0.79
C ALA A 75 -33.21 11.49 0.13
N ILE A 76 -32.66 11.67 -1.07
CA ILE A 76 -31.80 10.70 -1.74
C ILE A 76 -30.42 11.35 -1.93
N VAL A 77 -29.36 10.64 -1.56
CA VAL A 77 -27.97 11.02 -1.85
C VAL A 77 -27.44 10.11 -2.94
N LEU A 78 -26.91 10.69 -4.01
CA LEU A 78 -26.24 9.99 -5.10
C LEU A 78 -24.72 10.23 -5.00
N SER A 79 -24.01 9.36 -4.30
CA SER A 79 -22.63 9.53 -3.84
C SER A 79 -21.56 9.10 -4.88
N GLY A 80 -21.64 9.67 -6.10
CA GLY A 80 -20.64 9.49 -7.16
C GLY A 80 -20.82 8.27 -8.06
N ASP A 81 -20.07 8.26 -9.18
CA ASP A 81 -20.18 7.30 -10.29
C ASP A 81 -21.63 7.21 -10.82
N ILE A 82 -22.19 8.39 -11.05
CA ILE A 82 -23.49 8.62 -11.70
C ILE A 82 -23.40 8.15 -13.15
N THR A 83 -22.27 8.40 -13.78
CA THR A 83 -22.04 8.14 -15.20
C THR A 83 -21.05 7.01 -15.39
N ASN A 84 -21.04 6.39 -16.57
CA ASN A 84 -20.00 5.41 -16.89
C ASN A 84 -18.76 6.07 -17.50
N LEU A 85 -18.92 7.16 -18.26
CA LEU A 85 -17.82 7.84 -18.97
C LEU A 85 -17.71 9.33 -18.62
N GLY A 86 -18.64 9.90 -17.85
CA GLY A 86 -18.66 11.34 -17.55
C GLY A 86 -19.39 12.18 -18.59
N ASP A 87 -20.11 11.57 -19.54
CA ASP A 87 -20.71 12.28 -20.68
C ASP A 87 -22.03 12.95 -20.33
N SER A 88 -22.31 14.11 -20.94
CA SER A 88 -23.52 14.91 -20.66
C SER A 88 -24.83 14.12 -20.82
N GLY A 89 -24.91 13.24 -21.83
CA GLY A 89 -26.12 12.46 -22.09
C GLY A 89 -26.38 11.39 -21.02
N GLU A 90 -25.34 10.92 -20.33
CA GLU A 90 -25.46 9.95 -19.25
C GLU A 90 -26.09 10.59 -18.00
N TYR A 91 -25.66 11.80 -17.65
CA TYR A 91 -26.31 12.58 -16.59
C TYR A 91 -27.80 12.81 -16.89
N ASP A 92 -28.12 13.23 -18.12
CA ASP A 92 -29.50 13.48 -18.52
C ASP A 92 -30.35 12.20 -18.41
N ALA A 93 -29.78 11.04 -18.78
CA ALA A 93 -30.45 9.76 -18.67
C ALA A 93 -30.76 9.40 -17.20
N ILE A 94 -29.80 9.55 -16.29
CA ILE A 94 -29.99 9.26 -14.86
C ILE A 94 -30.96 10.25 -14.21
N ILE A 95 -30.83 11.55 -14.48
CA ILE A 95 -31.76 12.57 -13.96
C ILE A 95 -33.18 12.29 -14.44
N ASN A 96 -33.37 11.93 -15.72
CA ASN A 96 -34.68 11.53 -16.25
C ASN A 96 -35.21 10.24 -15.60
N ALA A 97 -34.33 9.27 -15.32
CA ALA A 97 -34.70 8.04 -14.62
C ALA A 97 -35.19 8.34 -13.20
N VAL A 98 -34.49 9.17 -12.45
CA VAL A 98 -34.91 9.66 -11.12
C VAL A 98 -36.27 10.35 -11.21
N ASN A 99 -36.41 11.35 -12.10
CA ASN A 99 -37.64 12.13 -12.27
C ASN A 99 -38.83 11.31 -12.80
N SER A 100 -38.60 10.12 -13.36
CA SER A 100 -39.67 9.23 -13.79
C SER A 100 -40.43 8.59 -12.63
N VAL A 101 -39.82 8.53 -11.44
CA VAL A 101 -40.48 8.07 -10.22
C VAL A 101 -41.24 9.24 -9.61
N LYS A 102 -42.57 9.13 -9.59
CA LYS A 102 -43.43 10.20 -9.09
C LYS A 102 -43.19 10.45 -7.60
N ASP A 103 -43.21 11.72 -7.19
CA ASP A 103 -43.19 12.17 -5.80
C ASP A 103 -41.91 11.74 -5.04
N HIS A 104 -40.79 11.50 -5.75
CA HIS A 104 -39.50 11.21 -5.12
C HIS A 104 -39.01 12.42 -4.29
N PRO A 105 -38.28 12.20 -3.18
CA PRO A 105 -37.72 13.29 -2.38
C PRO A 105 -36.57 13.99 -3.11
N PRO A 106 -36.11 15.17 -2.64
CA PRO A 106 -34.97 15.86 -3.22
C PRO A 106 -33.72 14.97 -3.32
N VAL A 107 -33.00 15.09 -4.44
CA VAL A 107 -31.76 14.34 -4.71
C VAL A 107 -30.56 15.27 -4.61
N TYR A 108 -29.53 14.83 -3.89
CA TYR A 108 -28.26 15.53 -3.71
C TYR A 108 -27.13 14.69 -4.29
N TYR A 109 -26.19 15.32 -4.99
CA TYR A 109 -25.19 14.62 -5.81
C TYR A 109 -23.78 14.82 -5.26
N GLY A 110 -23.03 13.72 -5.15
CA GLY A 110 -21.58 13.67 -4.97
C GLY A 110 -20.88 13.34 -6.29
N MET A 111 -19.59 13.65 -6.38
CA MET A 111 -18.76 13.40 -7.55
C MET A 111 -17.89 12.16 -7.31
N GLY A 112 -17.93 11.20 -8.23
CA GLY A 112 -17.07 10.03 -8.28
C GLY A 112 -16.06 10.08 -9.41
N ASN A 113 -15.26 9.03 -9.55
CA ASN A 113 -14.13 9.03 -10.46
C ASN A 113 -14.54 8.81 -11.93
N HIS A 114 -15.62 8.09 -12.21
CA HIS A 114 -16.14 7.95 -13.57
C HIS A 114 -16.67 9.24 -14.17
N GLU A 115 -16.96 10.25 -13.34
CA GLU A 115 -17.29 11.59 -13.83
C GLU A 115 -16.10 12.27 -14.54
N TYR A 116 -14.86 11.88 -14.24
CA TYR A 116 -13.66 12.57 -14.73
C TYR A 116 -12.49 11.70 -15.23
N ASP A 117 -12.43 10.40 -14.94
CA ASP A 117 -11.30 9.53 -15.32
C ASP A 117 -11.23 9.25 -16.83
N TRP A 118 -12.38 9.21 -17.49
CA TRP A 118 -12.50 8.94 -18.93
C TRP A 118 -12.55 10.20 -19.78
N GLN A 119 -12.39 11.36 -19.15
CA GLN A 119 -12.46 12.67 -19.81
C GLN A 119 -11.05 13.20 -20.06
N SER A 120 -10.84 13.83 -21.21
CA SER A 120 -9.54 14.38 -21.59
C SER A 120 -9.08 15.57 -20.74
N ASP A 121 -10.02 16.25 -20.06
CA ASP A 121 -9.76 17.39 -19.19
C ASP A 121 -10.61 17.31 -17.92
N PHE A 122 -9.93 17.28 -16.77
CA PHE A 122 -10.55 17.19 -15.44
C PHE A 122 -11.39 18.42 -15.10
N ASN A 123 -10.97 19.63 -15.47
CA ASN A 123 -11.73 20.84 -15.17
C ASN A 123 -13.01 20.93 -16.02
N VAL A 124 -12.96 20.46 -17.27
CA VAL A 124 -14.16 20.33 -18.11
C VAL A 124 -15.14 19.33 -17.50
N ALA A 125 -14.66 18.17 -17.07
CA ALA A 125 -15.45 17.15 -16.41
C ALA A 125 -16.07 17.65 -15.09
N LYS A 126 -15.27 18.27 -14.24
CA LYS A 126 -15.68 18.91 -12.97
C LYS A 126 -16.78 19.94 -13.18
N ASN A 127 -16.59 20.87 -14.13
CA ASN A 127 -17.58 21.91 -14.42
C ASN A 127 -18.88 21.32 -14.97
N ARG A 128 -18.79 20.26 -15.79
CA ARG A 128 -19.96 19.53 -16.30
C ARG A 128 -20.74 18.88 -15.17
N PHE A 129 -20.05 18.21 -14.24
CA PHE A 129 -20.67 17.63 -13.05
C PHE A 129 -21.42 18.70 -12.25
N ILE A 130 -20.76 19.81 -11.89
CA ILE A 130 -21.35 20.91 -11.13
C ILE A 130 -22.62 21.45 -11.81
N GLN A 131 -22.56 21.65 -13.13
CA GLN A 131 -23.69 22.13 -13.91
C GLN A 131 -24.86 21.13 -13.94
N LYS A 132 -24.58 19.85 -14.17
CA LYS A 132 -25.59 18.79 -14.29
C LYS A 132 -26.22 18.43 -12.94
N ALA A 133 -25.43 18.43 -11.87
CA ALA A 133 -25.89 18.24 -10.50
C ALA A 133 -26.64 19.46 -9.95
N GLY A 134 -26.54 20.62 -10.59
CA GLY A 134 -27.24 21.84 -10.19
C GLY A 134 -26.75 22.42 -8.85
N ILE A 135 -25.44 22.33 -8.57
CA ILE A 135 -24.86 22.79 -7.29
C ILE A 135 -24.67 24.33 -7.30
N PRO A 136 -25.43 25.11 -6.51
CA PRO A 136 -25.39 26.58 -6.54
C PRO A 136 -24.05 27.20 -6.17
N GLU A 137 -23.27 26.56 -5.29
CA GLU A 137 -21.96 27.04 -4.82
C GLU A 137 -20.90 27.00 -5.91
N ASN A 138 -21.19 26.38 -7.07
CA ASN A 138 -20.25 26.15 -8.15
C ASN A 138 -18.94 25.47 -7.68
N LYS A 139 -19.06 24.58 -6.69
CA LYS A 139 -17.99 23.79 -6.09
C LYS A 139 -18.40 22.32 -6.07
N VAL A 140 -17.42 21.42 -6.06
CA VAL A 140 -17.62 19.96 -5.90
C VAL A 140 -17.82 19.55 -4.44
N TYR A 141 -17.82 20.51 -3.53
CA TYR A 141 -18.10 20.31 -2.11
C TYR A 141 -19.05 21.39 -1.61
N TYR A 142 -20.00 20.96 -0.78
CA TYR A 142 -21.06 21.82 -0.27
C TYR A 142 -21.73 21.20 0.96
N HIS A 143 -22.50 22.02 1.69
CA HIS A 143 -23.23 21.62 2.90
C HIS A 143 -24.73 21.90 2.72
N ARG A 144 -25.57 21.01 3.22
CA ARG A 144 -27.03 21.16 3.28
C ARG A 144 -27.52 20.76 4.66
N GLU A 145 -28.53 21.47 5.14
CA GLU A 145 -29.32 21.04 6.29
C GLU A 145 -30.57 20.33 5.79
N ILE A 146 -30.77 19.08 6.21
CA ILE A 146 -31.93 18.26 5.84
C ILE A 146 -32.57 17.75 7.12
N GLN A 147 -33.85 18.07 7.33
CA GLN A 147 -34.60 17.74 8.56
C GLN A 147 -33.89 18.21 9.86
N GLY A 148 -33.11 19.29 9.77
CA GLY A 148 -32.34 19.81 10.90
C GLY A 148 -31.02 19.08 11.16
N TYR A 149 -30.57 18.19 10.27
CA TYR A 149 -29.30 17.46 10.34
C TYR A 149 -28.35 17.87 9.21
N ASP A 150 -27.06 17.73 9.46
CA ASP A 150 -26.00 18.25 8.62
C ASP A 150 -25.54 17.21 7.60
N PHE A 151 -25.63 17.56 6.31
CA PHE A 151 -25.20 16.76 5.18
C PHE A 151 -24.06 17.48 4.46
N ILE A 152 -22.87 16.88 4.46
CA ILE A 152 -21.66 17.44 3.87
C ILE A 152 -21.25 16.58 2.69
N PHE A 153 -21.12 17.18 1.52
CA PHE A 153 -20.76 16.50 0.28
C PHE A 153 -19.33 16.90 -0.11
N LEU A 154 -18.51 15.91 -0.44
CA LEU A 154 -17.12 16.07 -0.79
C LEU A 154 -16.85 15.40 -2.15
N GLY A 155 -16.16 16.12 -3.03
CA GLY A 155 -15.65 15.60 -4.30
C GLY A 155 -14.27 16.20 -4.59
N LYS A 156 -13.52 15.62 -5.52
CA LYS A 156 -12.16 16.09 -5.84
C LYS A 156 -12.17 17.45 -6.52
N ASP A 157 -11.41 18.39 -5.99
CA ASP A 157 -11.19 19.70 -6.60
C ASP A 157 -9.93 19.78 -7.50
N GLU A 158 -8.99 18.84 -7.33
CA GLU A 158 -7.77 18.64 -8.13
C GLU A 158 -7.45 17.14 -8.37
N LYS A 159 -6.63 16.80 -9.39
CA LYS A 159 -6.25 15.41 -9.74
C LYS A 159 -4.74 15.18 -9.76
N PRO A 160 -4.19 14.40 -8.81
CA PRO A 160 -2.96 13.65 -9.09
C PRO A 160 -2.97 12.15 -8.72
N ALA A 161 -4.04 11.54 -8.16
CA ALA A 161 -4.05 10.11 -7.82
C ALA A 161 -5.45 9.45 -7.61
N ASN A 162 -5.47 8.11 -7.60
CA ASN A 162 -6.61 7.21 -7.32
C ASN A 162 -6.96 7.10 -5.82
N THR A 163 -6.86 8.19 -5.04
CA THR A 163 -7.06 8.21 -3.58
C THR A 163 -8.09 9.27 -3.18
N ALA A 164 -8.63 9.21 -1.96
CA ALA A 164 -9.48 10.25 -1.36
C ALA A 164 -8.69 11.56 -1.12
N TYR A 165 -8.49 12.35 -2.18
CA TYR A 165 -7.72 13.59 -2.18
C TYR A 165 -8.63 14.81 -2.13
N MET A 166 -8.24 15.82 -1.34
CA MET A 166 -8.88 17.14 -1.25
C MET A 166 -7.78 18.20 -1.15
N SER A 167 -7.98 19.37 -1.76
CA SER A 167 -7.07 20.50 -1.57
C SER A 167 -7.03 20.95 -0.11
N ASP A 168 -5.97 21.68 0.26
CA ASP A 168 -5.89 22.28 1.59
C ASP A 168 -7.04 23.29 1.85
N GLU A 169 -7.58 23.95 0.81
CA GLU A 169 -8.75 24.83 0.93
C GLU A 169 -9.99 24.03 1.33
N GLN A 170 -10.25 22.92 0.64
CA GLN A 170 -11.40 22.06 0.92
C GLN A 170 -11.29 21.41 2.30
N LEU A 171 -10.10 20.95 2.71
CA LEU A 171 -9.87 20.39 4.04
C LEU A 171 -10.10 21.43 5.15
N ALA A 172 -9.60 22.65 4.98
CA ALA A 172 -9.83 23.73 5.94
C ALA A 172 -11.33 24.10 6.03
N TRP A 173 -12.03 24.12 4.89
CA TRP A 173 -13.48 24.31 4.85
C TRP A 173 -14.24 23.19 5.57
N LEU A 174 -13.86 21.93 5.35
CA LEU A 174 -14.48 20.78 6.00
C LEU A 174 -14.29 20.84 7.52
N GLU A 175 -13.07 21.09 7.99
CA GLU A 175 -12.79 21.19 9.42
C GLU A 175 -13.59 22.31 10.08
N SER A 176 -13.68 23.49 9.43
CA SER A 176 -14.51 24.59 9.92
C SER A 176 -16.00 24.26 9.93
N THR A 177 -16.48 23.53 8.92
CA THR A 177 -17.90 23.15 8.81
C THR A 177 -18.28 22.12 9.86
N LEU A 178 -17.41 21.13 10.11
CA LEU A 178 -17.60 20.17 11.20
C LEU A 178 -17.57 20.85 12.57
N ALA A 179 -16.58 21.72 12.80
CA ALA A 179 -16.46 22.47 14.06
C ALA A 179 -17.71 23.29 14.40
N ALA A 180 -18.31 23.93 13.38
CA ALA A 180 -19.49 24.78 13.56
C ALA A 180 -20.76 24.00 13.89
N ASN A 181 -20.86 22.74 13.45
CA ASN A 181 -22.09 21.94 13.55
C ASN A 181 -21.98 20.76 14.53
N ALA A 182 -20.81 20.55 15.15
CA ALA A 182 -20.54 19.45 16.07
C ALA A 182 -21.38 19.55 17.35
N VAL A 183 -22.42 18.71 17.44
CA VAL A 183 -23.16 18.41 18.67
C VAL A 183 -22.91 16.94 19.01
N PRO A 184 -22.44 16.58 20.24
CA PRO A 184 -21.98 15.22 20.55
C PRO A 184 -22.96 14.11 20.19
N ASP A 185 -24.25 14.35 20.40
CA ASP A 185 -25.31 13.31 20.30
C ASP A 185 -26.13 13.48 19.02
N LYS A 186 -25.62 14.21 18.03
CA LYS A 186 -26.32 14.50 16.78
C LYS A 186 -25.40 14.15 15.61
N PRO A 187 -25.75 13.13 14.79
CA PRO A 187 -24.92 12.74 13.66
C PRO A 187 -24.74 13.86 12.63
N ILE A 188 -23.55 13.89 12.04
CA ILE A 188 -23.23 14.66 10.84
C ILE A 188 -22.96 13.67 9.72
N PHE A 189 -23.73 13.72 8.64
CA PHE A 189 -23.57 12.82 7.51
C PHE A 189 -22.59 13.42 6.51
N VAL A 190 -21.51 12.70 6.24
CA VAL A 190 -20.46 13.11 5.30
C VAL A 190 -20.46 12.14 4.12
N PHE A 191 -20.49 12.65 2.90
CA PHE A 191 -20.54 11.85 1.69
C PHE A 191 -19.32 12.16 0.82
N MET A 192 -18.62 11.11 0.42
CA MET A 192 -17.47 11.16 -0.48
C MET A 192 -17.49 9.88 -1.32
N HIS A 193 -17.07 9.93 -2.57
CA HIS A 193 -17.12 8.74 -3.39
C HIS A 193 -16.03 7.71 -3.00
N GLU A 194 -14.77 8.13 -2.95
CA GLU A 194 -13.66 7.24 -2.62
C GLU A 194 -13.55 6.94 -1.11
N PRO A 195 -13.38 5.68 -0.69
CA PRO A 195 -13.15 5.35 0.72
C PRO A 195 -11.80 5.84 1.23
N ILE A 196 -11.72 6.09 2.54
CA ILE A 196 -10.46 6.36 3.24
C ILE A 196 -9.76 5.04 3.58
N TYR A 197 -8.45 4.97 3.39
CA TYR A 197 -7.60 3.85 3.76
C TYR A 197 -7.85 3.35 5.20
N GLN A 198 -7.97 2.02 5.36
CA GLN A 198 -8.25 1.30 6.62
C GLN A 198 -9.54 1.72 7.35
N THR A 199 -10.57 2.08 6.59
CA THR A 199 -11.91 2.27 7.17
C THR A 199 -12.80 1.07 6.80
N VAL A 200 -13.20 0.96 5.55
CA VAL A 200 -14.12 -0.08 5.08
C VAL A 200 -13.40 -1.25 4.42
N SER A 201 -14.05 -2.41 4.29
CA SER A 201 -13.52 -3.61 3.64
C SER A 201 -12.88 -3.29 2.28
N LYS A 202 -11.75 -3.95 1.96
CA LYS A 202 -10.87 -3.70 0.80
C LYS A 202 -10.20 -2.32 0.70
N SER A 203 -10.42 -1.42 1.66
CA SER A 203 -9.52 -0.28 1.90
C SER A 203 -8.27 -0.65 2.72
N TYR A 204 -8.12 -1.93 3.12
CA TYR A 204 -7.00 -2.45 3.91
C TYR A 204 -5.82 -2.89 3.06
N ALA A 205 -4.61 -2.80 3.61
CA ALA A 205 -3.35 -3.09 2.92
C ALA A 205 -3.26 -4.49 2.27
N SER A 206 -4.02 -5.47 2.79
CA SER A 206 -3.97 -6.87 2.38
C SER A 206 -4.68 -7.18 1.05
N ASP A 207 -5.52 -6.27 0.57
CA ASP A 207 -6.57 -6.62 -0.40
C ASP A 207 -6.25 -6.19 -1.85
N ASN A 208 -4.98 -5.95 -2.18
CA ASN A 208 -4.45 -5.62 -3.52
C ASN A 208 -5.07 -4.37 -4.21
N TYR A 209 -5.99 -3.65 -3.57
CA TYR A 209 -6.33 -2.28 -3.94
C TYR A 209 -5.31 -1.34 -3.28
N ALA A 210 -4.40 -0.78 -4.07
CA ALA A 210 -3.35 0.12 -3.61
C ALA A 210 -3.92 1.50 -3.23
N TYR A 211 -4.70 1.57 -2.15
CA TYR A 211 -4.91 2.83 -1.44
C TYR A 211 -3.59 3.20 -0.76
N ASN A 212 -2.78 3.97 -1.49
CA ASN A 212 -1.62 4.61 -0.92
C ASN A 212 -2.09 5.68 0.06
N THR A 213 -1.53 5.71 1.25
CA THR A 213 -1.74 6.77 2.24
C THR A 213 -1.24 8.11 1.70
N SER A 214 -2.09 8.83 0.97
CA SER A 214 -1.74 10.19 0.57
C SER A 214 -1.79 11.11 1.80
N PRO A 215 -0.90 12.12 1.93
CA PRO A 215 -0.95 13.05 3.04
C PRO A 215 -2.30 13.78 3.20
N GLN A 216 -3.01 14.03 2.09
CA GLN A 216 -4.33 14.67 2.14
C GLN A 216 -5.42 13.74 2.67
N GLU A 217 -5.43 12.48 2.25
CA GLU A 217 -6.34 11.48 2.78
C GLU A 217 -6.16 11.27 4.30
N GLN A 218 -4.91 11.32 4.78
CA GLN A 218 -4.62 11.26 6.21
C GLN A 218 -5.12 12.49 6.97
N LYS A 219 -4.96 13.70 6.41
CA LYS A 219 -5.51 14.93 7.01
C LYS A 219 -7.05 14.86 7.06
N LEU A 220 -7.69 14.38 6.01
CA LEU A 220 -9.14 14.15 5.98
C LEU A 220 -9.56 13.21 7.12
N LYS A 221 -8.92 12.04 7.24
CA LYS A 221 -9.19 11.10 8.34
C LYS A 221 -9.00 11.77 9.70
N HIS A 222 -7.91 12.51 9.88
CA HIS A 222 -7.62 13.20 11.14
C HIS A 222 -8.63 14.29 11.49
N ILE A 223 -9.16 15.00 10.50
CA ILE A 223 -10.26 15.96 10.71
C ILE A 223 -11.49 15.21 11.21
N LEU A 224 -11.89 14.11 10.54
CA LEU A 224 -13.05 13.32 10.95
C LEU A 224 -12.89 12.69 12.34
N GLU A 225 -11.69 12.23 12.71
CA GLU A 225 -11.39 11.66 14.03
C GLU A 225 -11.62 12.63 15.20
N LYS A 226 -11.71 13.94 14.96
CA LYS A 226 -12.05 14.94 15.98
C LYS A 226 -13.56 15.00 16.27
N TYR A 227 -14.38 14.40 15.41
CA TYR A 227 -15.83 14.50 15.43
C TYR A 227 -16.47 13.11 15.40
N PRO A 228 -16.63 12.44 16.56
CA PRO A 228 -17.20 11.09 16.64
C PRO A 228 -18.63 10.95 16.08
N GLN A 229 -19.37 12.05 16.03
CA GLN A 229 -20.69 12.09 15.41
C GLN A 229 -20.65 12.09 13.88
N ALA A 230 -19.47 12.21 13.25
CA ALA A 230 -19.34 12.15 11.80
C ALA A 230 -19.52 10.71 11.28
N ILE A 231 -20.43 10.57 10.31
CA ILE A 231 -20.72 9.31 9.61
C ILE A 231 -20.36 9.51 8.15
N LEU A 232 -19.19 8.99 7.75
CA LEU A 232 -18.72 9.01 6.37
C LEU A 232 -19.36 7.87 5.57
N THR A 233 -19.99 8.18 4.43
CA THR A 233 -20.57 7.21 3.51
C THR A 233 -19.86 7.28 2.16
N THR A 234 -19.43 6.12 1.64
CA THR A 234 -18.61 6.02 0.42
C THR A 234 -19.04 4.92 -0.55
N GLY A 235 -18.78 5.10 -1.85
CA GLY A 235 -19.07 4.12 -2.92
C GLY A 235 -17.80 3.42 -3.44
N HIS A 236 -17.60 3.48 -4.76
CA HIS A 236 -16.36 3.21 -5.51
C HIS A 236 -15.88 1.75 -5.58
N LEU A 237 -15.96 1.00 -4.47
CA LEU A 237 -15.39 -0.37 -4.41
C LEU A 237 -16.28 -1.45 -5.05
N HIS A 238 -17.55 -1.13 -5.32
CA HIS A 238 -18.56 -2.04 -5.91
C HIS A 238 -18.77 -3.35 -5.16
N ASP A 239 -18.30 -3.40 -3.94
CA ASP A 239 -18.31 -4.60 -3.14
C ASP A 239 -19.68 -4.88 -2.54
N ASP A 240 -19.93 -6.16 -2.28
CA ASP A 240 -21.15 -6.58 -1.62
C ASP A 240 -21.24 -5.97 -0.21
N ILE A 241 -22.30 -5.22 0.05
CA ILE A 241 -22.60 -4.58 1.34
C ILE A 241 -22.60 -5.55 2.53
N LYS A 242 -22.82 -6.85 2.25
CA LYS A 242 -22.82 -7.92 3.27
C LYS A 242 -21.42 -8.32 3.72
N ILE A 243 -20.34 -7.84 3.11
CA ILE A 243 -18.98 -8.25 3.48
C ILE A 243 -18.65 -7.76 4.90
N PRO A 244 -18.04 -8.60 5.77
CA PRO A 244 -17.55 -8.16 7.08
C PRO A 244 -16.62 -6.94 6.98
N GLY A 245 -16.77 -5.98 7.90
CA GLY A 245 -16.04 -4.72 7.83
C GLY A 245 -16.55 -3.73 6.77
N ASN A 246 -17.81 -3.88 6.30
CA ASN A 246 -18.48 -2.83 5.52
C ASN A 246 -18.66 -1.52 6.31
N MET A 247 -18.46 -1.59 7.63
CA MET A 247 -18.57 -0.48 8.55
C MET A 247 -17.33 -0.40 9.46
N TYR A 248 -16.86 0.82 9.69
CA TYR A 248 -15.80 1.22 10.60
C TYR A 248 -16.40 2.08 11.70
N THR A 249 -16.05 1.78 12.95
CA THR A 249 -16.44 2.60 14.12
C THR A 249 -15.28 2.59 15.10
N GLU A 250 -14.55 3.70 15.14
CA GLU A 250 -13.55 3.94 16.17
C GLU A 250 -13.75 5.35 16.72
N LYS A 251 -12.97 6.32 16.25
CA LYS A 251 -13.14 7.73 16.62
C LYS A 251 -14.20 8.47 15.81
N PHE A 252 -14.65 7.88 14.71
CA PHE A 252 -15.76 8.30 13.86
C PHE A 252 -16.32 7.07 13.16
N SER A 253 -17.44 7.23 12.45
CA SER A 253 -18.04 6.13 11.68
C SER A 253 -17.79 6.28 10.19
N ALA A 254 -17.47 5.19 9.49
CA ALA A 254 -17.41 5.15 8.04
C ALA A 254 -18.05 3.88 7.50
N LEU A 255 -18.76 3.96 6.37
CA LEU A 255 -19.40 2.80 5.76
C LEU A 255 -19.53 2.95 4.23
N ARG A 256 -19.86 1.83 3.58
CA ARG A 256 -20.24 1.83 2.16
C ARG A 256 -21.73 1.67 1.99
N ASP A 257 -22.32 2.41 1.05
CA ASP A 257 -23.73 2.34 0.68
C ASP A 257 -24.04 1.29 -0.41
N GLY A 258 -23.00 0.75 -1.05
CA GLY A 258 -23.10 -0.29 -2.07
C GLY A 258 -23.35 0.29 -3.47
N ALA A 259 -23.25 -0.55 -4.52
CA ALA A 259 -23.41 -0.08 -5.89
C ALA A 259 -24.78 -0.39 -6.48
N VAL A 260 -25.45 0.62 -7.05
CA VAL A 260 -26.70 0.42 -7.79
C VAL A 260 -26.47 -0.49 -9.00
N LEU A 261 -25.30 -0.42 -9.63
CA LEU A 261 -24.87 -1.37 -10.67
C LEU A 261 -24.98 -2.84 -10.21
N ASN A 262 -24.68 -3.10 -8.93
CA ASN A 262 -24.79 -4.42 -8.29
C ASN A 262 -26.11 -4.63 -7.56
N SER A 263 -27.10 -3.78 -7.83
CA SER A 263 -28.45 -3.81 -7.24
C SER A 263 -28.47 -3.57 -5.73
N GLN A 264 -27.55 -2.76 -5.21
CA GLN A 264 -27.44 -2.43 -3.79
C GLN A 264 -27.62 -0.93 -3.53
N ALA A 265 -28.15 -0.60 -2.35
CA ALA A 265 -28.31 0.75 -1.82
C ALA A 265 -28.36 0.71 -0.28
N MET A 266 -28.34 1.87 0.39
CA MET A 266 -28.44 1.95 1.84
C MET A 266 -29.51 2.93 2.30
N ILE A 267 -30.37 2.52 3.23
CA ILE A 267 -31.29 3.41 3.94
C ILE A 267 -30.75 3.69 5.34
N PHE A 268 -30.84 4.95 5.75
CA PHE A 268 -30.49 5.43 7.06
C PHE A 268 -31.77 5.89 7.76
N ASP A 269 -32.16 5.19 8.82
CA ASP A 269 -33.24 5.58 9.72
C ASP A 269 -32.61 6.25 10.96
N VAL A 270 -32.87 7.54 11.14
CA VAL A 270 -32.22 8.36 12.17
C VAL A 270 -33.11 8.44 13.40
N TYR A 271 -32.60 8.01 14.54
CA TYR A 271 -33.24 8.09 15.85
C TYR A 271 -32.47 9.08 16.74
N LYS A 272 -32.97 9.26 17.97
CA LYS A 272 -32.36 10.19 18.94
C LYS A 272 -30.99 9.70 19.44
N ASP A 273 -30.82 8.39 19.58
CA ASP A 273 -29.68 7.73 20.21
C ASP A 273 -28.89 6.81 19.27
N LYS A 274 -29.43 6.55 18.07
CA LYS A 274 -28.80 5.69 17.06
C LYS A 274 -29.16 6.07 15.63
N VAL A 275 -28.36 5.58 14.68
CA VAL A 275 -28.69 5.53 13.26
C VAL A 275 -28.78 4.07 12.84
N HIS A 276 -29.97 3.63 12.45
CA HIS A 276 -30.18 2.26 11.97
C HIS A 276 -30.01 2.22 10.44
N LEU A 277 -29.21 1.29 9.97
CA LEU A 277 -28.78 1.15 8.60
C LEU A 277 -29.42 -0.10 7.99
N LYS A 278 -30.06 0.06 6.84
CA LYS A 278 -30.66 -1.06 6.08
C LYS A 278 -30.02 -1.12 4.71
N GLY A 279 -29.14 -2.08 4.51
CA GLY A 279 -28.61 -2.41 3.19
C GLY A 279 -29.67 -3.11 2.36
N ARG A 280 -29.95 -2.57 1.17
CA ARG A 280 -31.09 -2.95 0.33
C ARG A 280 -30.63 -3.70 -0.90
N ASP A 281 -31.34 -4.77 -1.26
CA ASP A 281 -31.35 -5.26 -2.65
C ASP A 281 -32.47 -4.56 -3.39
N VAL A 282 -32.13 -3.64 -4.31
CA VAL A 282 -33.10 -2.77 -4.97
C VAL A 282 -33.95 -3.51 -6.02
N ASN A 283 -33.56 -4.72 -6.44
CA ASN A 283 -34.39 -5.54 -7.33
C ASN A 283 -35.53 -6.20 -6.56
N THR A 284 -35.25 -6.68 -5.35
CA THR A 284 -36.22 -7.38 -4.52
C THR A 284 -36.90 -6.49 -3.48
N GLN A 285 -36.37 -5.29 -3.25
CA GLN A 285 -36.78 -4.35 -2.20
C GLN A 285 -36.76 -4.98 -0.80
N LYS A 286 -35.73 -5.79 -0.54
CA LYS A 286 -35.53 -6.45 0.75
C LYS A 286 -34.27 -5.93 1.42
N THR A 287 -34.32 -5.87 2.75
CA THR A 287 -33.12 -5.66 3.55
C THR A 287 -32.28 -6.94 3.49
N VAL A 288 -31.01 -6.78 3.11
CA VAL A 288 -30.03 -7.88 2.97
C VAL A 288 -28.86 -7.75 3.94
N TRP A 289 -28.75 -6.60 4.61
CA TRP A 289 -27.74 -6.27 5.60
C TRP A 289 -28.32 -5.26 6.57
N GLU A 290 -28.03 -5.40 7.86
CA GLU A 290 -28.42 -4.43 8.88
C GLU A 290 -27.23 -4.03 9.73
N GLY A 291 -27.26 -2.79 10.18
CA GLY A 291 -26.29 -2.27 11.11
C GLY A 291 -26.87 -1.13 11.92
N THR A 292 -26.24 -0.85 13.05
CA THR A 292 -26.62 0.29 13.89
C THR A 292 -25.36 1.05 14.25
N ILE A 293 -25.43 2.37 14.08
CA ILE A 293 -24.44 3.31 14.59
C ILE A 293 -24.98 3.86 15.90
N SER A 294 -24.44 3.42 17.02
CA SER A 294 -24.77 4.01 18.31
C SER A 294 -24.15 5.40 18.40
N LEU A 295 -24.93 6.40 18.77
CA LEU A 295 -24.40 7.76 19.01
C LEU A 295 -23.66 7.83 20.36
N HIS A 296 -23.87 6.82 21.22
CA HIS A 296 -23.25 6.69 22.53
C HIS A 296 -22.76 5.26 22.79
N PRO A 297 -21.64 5.09 23.52
CA PRO A 297 -21.21 3.78 24.01
C PRO A 297 -22.24 3.18 24.96
N ASN A 298 -22.44 1.87 24.86
CA ASN A 298 -23.34 1.15 25.76
C ASN A 298 -22.65 0.87 27.10
N THR A 299 -22.91 1.73 28.08
CA THR A 299 -22.31 1.66 29.42
C THR A 299 -22.95 0.63 30.35
N THR A 300 -24.03 -0.04 29.92
CA THR A 300 -24.71 -1.05 30.77
C THR A 300 -24.01 -2.41 30.71
N GLY A 301 -23.13 -2.61 29.73
CA GLY A 301 -22.50 -3.89 29.44
C GLY A 301 -23.43 -4.91 28.79
N MET A 302 -24.69 -4.57 28.51
CA MET A 302 -25.70 -5.43 27.87
C MET A 302 -25.95 -4.98 26.44
N TYR A 303 -25.62 -5.82 25.46
CA TYR A 303 -25.74 -5.50 24.04
C TYR A 303 -26.71 -6.48 23.39
N GLU A 304 -27.80 -5.97 22.85
CA GLU A 304 -28.76 -6.77 22.09
C GLU A 304 -28.16 -7.10 20.71
N ALA A 305 -28.34 -8.33 20.23
CA ALA A 305 -27.66 -8.80 19.03
C ALA A 305 -28.17 -8.08 17.77
N GLU A 306 -29.45 -7.73 17.73
CA GLU A 306 -30.08 -7.00 16.65
C GLU A 306 -29.68 -5.53 16.57
N GLU A 307 -29.03 -4.99 17.61
CA GLU A 307 -28.42 -3.66 17.59
C GLU A 307 -26.95 -3.70 17.13
N SER A 308 -26.42 -4.88 16.84
CA SER A 308 -25.09 -5.03 16.25
C SER A 308 -25.13 -4.93 14.73
N VAL A 309 -23.97 -4.86 14.09
CA VAL A 309 -23.85 -5.03 12.64
C VAL A 309 -23.92 -6.51 12.29
N PHE A 310 -24.79 -6.92 11.38
CA PHE A 310 -24.88 -8.32 10.98
C PHE A 310 -25.20 -8.52 9.49
N ALA A 311 -24.66 -9.60 8.93
CA ALA A 311 -24.92 -10.00 7.56
C ALA A 311 -25.01 -11.52 7.43
N TYR A 312 -25.70 -11.97 6.37
CA TYR A 312 -26.04 -13.38 6.16
C TYR A 312 -26.71 -13.99 7.40
N ALA A 313 -27.42 -13.15 8.14
CA ALA A 313 -28.13 -13.45 9.35
C ALA A 313 -29.45 -12.65 9.32
N THR A 314 -30.43 -13.07 10.08
CA THR A 314 -31.75 -12.40 10.10
C THR A 314 -32.17 -12.11 11.53
N ALA A 315 -32.64 -10.88 11.79
CA ALA A 315 -33.33 -10.58 13.02
C ALA A 315 -34.70 -11.29 13.05
N GLY A 316 -35.12 -11.74 14.23
CA GLY A 316 -36.44 -12.33 14.47
C GLY A 316 -36.94 -12.03 15.88
N ASP A 317 -38.24 -12.22 16.08
CA ASP A 317 -38.88 -12.01 17.39
C ASP A 317 -38.94 -13.33 18.17
N ASP A 318 -38.47 -13.30 19.41
CA ASP A 318 -38.68 -14.40 20.35
C ASP A 318 -40.05 -14.27 21.02
N ILE A 319 -41.01 -15.00 20.47
CA ILE A 319 -42.41 -15.02 20.93
C ILE A 319 -42.54 -15.45 22.40
N LEU A 320 -41.56 -16.20 22.95
CA LEU A 320 -41.63 -16.73 24.32
C LEU A 320 -41.03 -15.78 25.36
N SER A 321 -39.95 -15.05 25.03
CA SER A 321 -39.30 -14.12 25.95
C SER A 321 -39.70 -12.65 25.74
N GLY A 322 -40.33 -12.32 24.60
CA GLY A 322 -40.65 -10.96 24.20
C GLY A 322 -39.45 -10.15 23.70
N GLY A 323 -38.26 -10.77 23.56
CA GLY A 323 -37.05 -10.15 23.01
C GLY A 323 -36.87 -10.42 21.51
N LYS A 324 -35.77 -9.92 20.94
CA LYS A 324 -35.35 -10.20 19.56
C LYS A 324 -34.07 -11.03 19.55
N TYR A 325 -33.74 -11.60 18.40
CA TYR A 325 -32.52 -12.38 18.22
C TYR A 325 -32.00 -12.25 16.80
N VAL A 326 -30.72 -12.54 16.60
CA VAL A 326 -30.09 -12.69 15.29
C VAL A 326 -29.85 -14.16 14.99
N ASN A 327 -30.50 -14.68 13.95
CA ASN A 327 -30.33 -16.04 13.46
C ASN A 327 -29.08 -16.17 12.59
N MET A 328 -28.14 -17.02 12.99
CA MET A 328 -26.87 -17.26 12.29
C MET A 328 -26.85 -18.62 11.55
N ASN A 329 -27.92 -18.98 10.83
CA ASN A 329 -27.99 -20.26 10.10
C ASN A 329 -27.16 -20.31 8.81
N HIS A 330 -26.62 -19.19 8.34
CA HIS A 330 -25.80 -19.18 7.13
C HIS A 330 -24.33 -19.50 7.45
N GLY A 331 -23.66 -20.23 6.56
CA GLY A 331 -22.23 -20.58 6.70
C GLY A 331 -21.27 -19.37 6.65
N SER A 332 -21.78 -18.19 6.33
CA SER A 332 -21.04 -16.91 6.30
C SER A 332 -21.65 -15.85 7.24
N ALA A 333 -22.61 -16.25 8.08
CA ALA A 333 -23.24 -15.35 9.04
C ALA A 333 -22.21 -14.72 9.98
N TYR A 334 -22.37 -13.44 10.27
CA TYR A 334 -21.63 -12.78 11.34
C TYR A 334 -22.48 -11.77 12.08
N ILE A 335 -22.08 -11.53 13.32
CA ILE A 335 -22.53 -10.44 14.19
C ILE A 335 -21.26 -9.71 14.63
N GLU A 336 -21.27 -8.40 14.47
CA GLU A 336 -20.17 -7.49 14.73
C GLU A 336 -20.67 -6.36 15.63
N SER A 337 -20.22 -6.41 16.87
CA SER A 337 -20.61 -5.51 17.93
C SER A 337 -19.53 -4.47 18.11
N LEU A 338 -19.95 -3.24 17.90
CA LEU A 338 -19.11 -2.07 17.77
C LEU A 338 -19.19 -1.24 19.05
N THR A 339 -18.14 -0.46 19.33
CA THR A 339 -18.08 0.42 20.50
C THR A 339 -18.36 -0.29 21.84
N VAL A 340 -17.77 -1.47 22.04
CA VAL A 340 -17.90 -2.24 23.28
C VAL A 340 -17.04 -1.61 24.38
N ASP A 341 -17.69 -1.21 25.48
CA ASP A 341 -17.02 -0.63 26.63
C ASP A 341 -16.32 -1.70 27.48
N GLY A 342 -14.98 -1.61 27.53
CA GLY A 342 -14.13 -2.41 28.42
C GLY A 342 -14.10 -1.90 29.86
N GLY A 343 -14.73 -0.75 30.12
CA GLY A 343 -14.68 -0.02 31.39
C GLY A 343 -13.37 0.74 31.58
N ALA A 344 -13.26 1.47 32.69
CA ALA A 344 -12.14 2.39 32.95
C ALA A 344 -10.74 1.74 32.93
N SER A 345 -10.65 0.45 33.25
CA SER A 345 -9.37 -0.29 33.33
C SER A 345 -9.18 -1.34 32.23
N GLY A 346 -10.21 -1.64 31.42
CA GLY A 346 -10.19 -2.81 30.54
C GLY A 346 -9.92 -4.11 31.31
N GLY A 347 -9.12 -4.99 30.71
CA GLY A 347 -8.60 -6.23 31.28
C GLY A 347 -9.44 -7.47 30.93
N ASN A 348 -9.21 -8.55 31.69
CA ASN A 348 -9.95 -9.81 31.53
C ASN A 348 -11.41 -9.63 31.97
N LYS A 349 -12.32 -9.85 31.02
CA LYS A 349 -13.78 -9.83 31.21
C LYS A 349 -14.36 -11.19 30.84
N ILE A 350 -15.60 -11.42 31.22
CA ILE A 350 -16.40 -12.55 30.75
C ILE A 350 -17.43 -12.02 29.76
N LEU A 351 -17.32 -12.47 28.51
CA LEU A 351 -18.35 -12.31 27.50
C LEU A 351 -19.38 -13.44 27.68
N LYS A 352 -20.56 -13.08 28.15
CA LYS A 352 -21.69 -13.99 28.29
C LYS A 352 -22.61 -13.84 27.09
N ILE A 353 -22.81 -14.90 26.32
CA ILE A 353 -23.61 -14.94 25.10
C ILE A 353 -24.86 -15.76 25.38
N ARG A 354 -26.03 -15.14 25.25
CA ARG A 354 -27.31 -15.84 25.34
C ARG A 354 -27.68 -16.38 23.96
N TYR A 355 -27.84 -17.69 23.85
CA TYR A 355 -27.99 -18.37 22.58
C TYR A 355 -29.00 -19.52 22.61
N ALA A 356 -29.55 -19.87 21.45
CA ALA A 356 -30.36 -21.08 21.26
C ALA A 356 -29.87 -21.86 20.02
N THR A 357 -29.81 -23.19 20.13
CA THR A 357 -29.45 -24.07 19.01
C THR A 357 -29.98 -25.47 19.26
N ASP A 358 -30.60 -26.09 18.25
CA ASP A 358 -30.96 -27.51 18.29
C ASP A 358 -29.80 -28.42 17.84
N ALA A 359 -28.74 -27.87 17.24
CA ALA A 359 -27.60 -28.61 16.75
C ALA A 359 -26.71 -29.12 17.90
N ALA A 360 -26.30 -30.40 17.81
CA ALA A 360 -25.56 -31.09 18.87
C ALA A 360 -24.21 -30.43 19.23
N ASN A 361 -23.56 -29.71 18.31
CA ASN A 361 -22.28 -29.01 18.51
C ASN A 361 -22.10 -27.89 17.47
N ALA A 362 -22.86 -26.80 17.57
CA ALA A 362 -22.66 -25.65 16.69
C ALA A 362 -21.38 -24.90 17.07
N THR A 363 -20.63 -24.40 16.10
CA THR A 363 -19.41 -23.63 16.36
C THR A 363 -19.42 -22.28 15.64
N LYS A 364 -18.77 -21.27 16.24
CA LYS A 364 -18.50 -19.95 15.64
C LYS A 364 -17.11 -19.47 16.06
N GLY A 365 -16.43 -18.69 15.23
CA GLY A 365 -15.21 -17.99 15.63
C GLY A 365 -15.53 -16.72 16.42
N LEU A 366 -14.81 -16.48 17.52
CA LEU A 366 -14.83 -15.23 18.28
C LEU A 366 -13.57 -14.43 17.98
N TYR A 367 -13.76 -13.16 17.64
CA TYR A 367 -12.70 -12.22 17.34
C TYR A 367 -12.85 -10.98 18.22
N VAL A 368 -11.76 -10.49 18.79
CA VAL A 368 -11.70 -9.28 19.60
C VAL A 368 -10.66 -8.35 18.99
N ASN A 369 -11.05 -7.10 18.71
CA ASN A 369 -10.19 -6.08 18.10
C ASN A 369 -9.43 -6.61 16.86
N GLY A 370 -10.15 -7.37 16.02
CA GLY A 370 -9.65 -7.95 14.77
C GLY A 370 -8.86 -9.26 14.91
N ALA A 371 -8.47 -9.68 16.11
CA ALA A 371 -7.76 -10.94 16.34
C ALA A 371 -8.73 -12.07 16.70
N LYS A 372 -8.57 -13.25 16.08
CA LYS A 372 -9.31 -14.44 16.52
C LYS A 372 -8.79 -14.85 17.91
N VAL A 373 -9.67 -14.83 18.90
CA VAL A 373 -9.31 -15.21 20.28
C VAL A 373 -9.67 -16.65 20.60
N GLN A 374 -10.79 -17.15 20.05
CA GLN A 374 -11.28 -18.50 20.34
C GLN A 374 -12.20 -19.03 19.23
N THR A 375 -12.36 -20.35 19.15
CA THR A 375 -13.53 -20.98 18.50
C THR A 375 -14.55 -21.32 19.58
N LEU A 376 -15.73 -20.69 19.53
CA LEU A 376 -16.87 -20.96 20.40
C LEU A 376 -17.51 -22.29 20.01
N SER A 377 -17.80 -23.10 21.02
CA SER A 377 -18.64 -24.29 20.91
C SER A 377 -19.94 -24.03 21.66
N PHE A 378 -21.06 -24.14 20.96
CA PHE A 378 -22.41 -23.94 21.49
C PHE A 378 -23.07 -25.32 21.68
N PRO A 379 -23.17 -25.82 22.92
CA PRO A 379 -23.94 -27.02 23.23
C PRO A 379 -25.40 -26.88 22.80
N THR A 380 -26.00 -27.97 22.31
CA THR A 380 -27.45 -28.00 22.01
C THR A 380 -28.26 -27.55 23.22
N THR A 381 -29.21 -26.65 22.97
CA THR A 381 -30.23 -26.24 23.94
C THR A 381 -31.52 -27.04 23.76
N GLY A 382 -31.55 -27.97 22.80
CA GLY A 382 -32.68 -28.83 22.47
C GLY A 382 -33.71 -28.23 21.51
N SER A 383 -33.72 -26.90 21.31
CA SER A 383 -34.57 -26.23 20.31
C SER A 383 -34.03 -24.84 19.94
N MET A 384 -34.43 -24.32 18.78
CA MET A 384 -34.08 -22.95 18.33
C MET A 384 -34.76 -21.82 19.13
N SER A 385 -35.63 -22.13 20.08
CA SER A 385 -36.30 -21.16 20.95
C SER A 385 -36.03 -21.41 22.44
N SER A 386 -35.19 -22.40 22.77
CA SER A 386 -34.74 -22.68 24.13
C SER A 386 -33.38 -22.03 24.34
N TYR A 387 -33.29 -21.01 25.18
CA TYR A 387 -32.04 -20.27 25.36
C TYR A 387 -31.20 -20.80 26.54
N ASN A 388 -29.88 -20.86 26.33
CA ASN A 388 -28.86 -21.06 27.36
C ASN A 388 -27.83 -19.92 27.26
N ASP A 389 -26.95 -19.86 28.27
CA ASP A 389 -25.85 -18.90 28.31
C ASP A 389 -24.51 -19.61 28.07
N LEU A 390 -23.69 -19.08 27.18
CA LEU A 390 -22.29 -19.43 27.01
C LEU A 390 -21.43 -18.32 27.61
N ALA A 391 -20.50 -18.65 28.51
CA ALA A 391 -19.55 -17.69 29.08
C ALA A 391 -18.14 -17.97 28.58
N VAL A 392 -17.45 -16.96 28.07
CA VAL A 392 -16.06 -17.06 27.60
C VAL A 392 -15.21 -15.88 28.08
N PRO A 393 -13.95 -16.10 28.48
CA PRO A 393 -13.06 -15.01 28.83
C PRO A 393 -12.63 -14.23 27.58
N VAL A 394 -12.59 -12.90 27.70
CA VAL A 394 -12.06 -12.00 26.67
C VAL A 394 -11.22 -10.91 27.33
N GLU A 395 -10.15 -10.47 26.68
CA GLU A 395 -9.37 -9.32 27.12
C GLU A 395 -9.82 -8.09 26.34
N LEU A 396 -10.26 -7.05 27.05
CA LEU A 396 -10.70 -5.79 26.45
C LEU A 396 -9.74 -4.65 26.81
N ASN A 397 -9.52 -3.74 25.87
CA ASN A 397 -8.84 -2.49 26.11
C ASN A 397 -9.71 -1.57 26.99
N PRO A 398 -9.12 -0.65 27.77
CA PRO A 398 -9.89 0.36 28.50
C PRO A 398 -10.75 1.22 27.56
N GLY A 399 -11.95 1.56 28.03
CA GLY A 399 -12.87 2.47 27.35
C GLY A 399 -13.73 1.85 26.24
N PRO A 400 -14.43 2.70 25.46
CA PRO A 400 -15.56 2.30 24.63
C PRO A 400 -15.19 1.69 23.28
N ASN A 401 -13.92 1.63 22.90
CA ASN A 401 -13.52 1.35 21.51
C ASN A 401 -13.13 -0.10 21.27
N ASN A 402 -13.74 -1.06 21.98
CA ASN A 402 -13.52 -2.47 21.67
C ASN A 402 -14.50 -2.95 20.59
N LYS A 403 -14.04 -3.92 19.82
CA LYS A 403 -14.81 -4.57 18.76
C LYS A 403 -14.88 -6.07 19.04
N ILE A 404 -16.09 -6.62 19.05
CA ILE A 404 -16.33 -8.06 19.21
C ILE A 404 -17.04 -8.58 17.96
N VAL A 405 -16.51 -9.65 17.36
CA VAL A 405 -17.13 -10.30 16.20
C VAL A 405 -17.33 -11.78 16.47
N ILE A 406 -18.56 -12.26 16.31
CA ILE A 406 -18.91 -13.67 16.28
C ILE A 406 -19.25 -14.02 14.83
N LYS A 407 -18.55 -14.98 14.22
CA LYS A 407 -18.76 -15.33 12.81
C LYS A 407 -18.67 -16.83 12.53
N SER A 408 -19.33 -17.28 11.47
CA SER A 408 -19.25 -18.66 11.00
C SER A 408 -17.90 -18.91 10.30
N ASP A 409 -17.01 -19.69 10.95
CA ASP A 409 -15.77 -20.18 10.33
C ASP A 409 -16.07 -21.49 9.58
N SER A 410 -16.82 -21.43 8.48
CA SER A 410 -17.20 -22.54 7.57
C SER A 410 -18.24 -23.57 8.06
N ASN A 411 -18.77 -23.45 9.29
CA ASN A 411 -19.86 -24.29 9.81
C ASN A 411 -21.22 -23.57 9.70
N ALA A 412 -22.17 -24.15 8.95
CA ALA A 412 -23.52 -23.61 8.73
C ALA A 412 -24.56 -24.05 9.80
N THR A 413 -24.13 -24.69 10.90
CA THR A 413 -25.06 -25.03 11.98
C THR A 413 -25.60 -23.79 12.67
N GLY A 414 -26.93 -23.76 12.78
CA GLY A 414 -27.69 -22.60 13.21
C GLY A 414 -27.54 -22.27 14.68
N VAL A 415 -27.32 -20.99 14.97
CA VAL A 415 -27.34 -20.45 16.34
C VAL A 415 -28.15 -19.17 16.32
N ASN A 416 -29.18 -19.07 17.15
CA ASN A 416 -29.83 -17.81 17.46
C ASN A 416 -29.05 -17.13 18.57
N ILE A 417 -28.55 -15.92 18.33
CA ILE A 417 -27.92 -15.08 19.35
C ILE A 417 -28.92 -14.01 19.74
N ASP A 418 -29.35 -14.00 21.00
CA ASP A 418 -30.27 -13.01 21.56
C ASP A 418 -29.46 -11.77 21.96
N LYS A 419 -28.48 -11.96 22.85
CA LYS A 419 -27.64 -10.87 23.34
C LYS A 419 -26.33 -11.33 23.90
N PHE A 420 -25.45 -10.37 24.14
CA PHE A 420 -24.24 -10.62 24.90
C PHE A 420 -24.03 -9.57 25.99
N GLN A 421 -23.46 -10.03 27.09
CA GLN A 421 -23.19 -9.25 28.28
C GLN A 421 -21.70 -9.28 28.57
N ILE A 422 -21.10 -8.09 28.72
CA ILE A 422 -19.76 -7.95 29.28
C ILE A 422 -19.90 -7.91 30.80
N MET A 423 -19.33 -8.93 31.44
CA MET A 423 -19.29 -9.04 32.89
C MET A 423 -17.84 -8.93 33.36
N ASP A 424 -17.64 -8.34 34.53
CA ASP A 424 -16.42 -8.61 35.27
C ASP A 424 -16.40 -10.11 35.64
N SER A 425 -15.20 -10.68 35.82
CA SER A 425 -14.99 -12.10 36.19
C SER A 425 -15.56 -12.51 37.57
N ALA A 426 -16.48 -11.72 38.11
CA ALA A 426 -17.11 -11.85 39.40
C ALA A 426 -18.65 -12.07 39.35
N ASP A 427 -19.33 -12.15 38.19
CA ASP A 427 -20.81 -12.36 38.14
C ASP A 427 -21.22 -13.88 38.14
N PRO A 428 -22.01 -14.39 39.10
CA PRO A 428 -21.94 -15.78 39.53
C PRO A 428 -23.31 -16.53 39.46
N ARG A 429 -23.79 -16.91 38.27
CA ARG A 429 -25.13 -17.55 38.12
C ARG A 429 -25.12 -19.03 37.70
N TRP A 430 -24.01 -19.55 37.15
CA TRP A 430 -23.90 -20.90 36.56
C TRP A 430 -22.70 -21.71 37.06
N MET A 431 -22.11 -21.25 38.16
CA MET A 431 -20.92 -21.78 38.79
C MET A 431 -21.23 -21.84 40.29
N TRP A 432 -20.68 -22.82 41.00
CA TRP A 432 -20.49 -22.75 42.46
C TRP A 432 -18.99 -22.81 42.70
N GLY A 433 -18.45 -21.80 43.38
CA GLY A 433 -17.01 -21.57 43.43
C GLY A 433 -16.56 -21.22 44.82
N PHE A 434 -15.73 -22.08 45.40
CA PHE A 434 -15.06 -21.81 46.67
C PHE A 434 -13.69 -21.18 46.36
N ASN A 435 -13.70 -19.86 46.16
CA ASN A 435 -12.51 -19.12 45.79
C ASN A 435 -11.72 -18.70 47.02
N GLY A 436 -10.94 -19.65 47.51
CA GLY A 436 -9.85 -19.42 48.45
C GLY A 436 -10.19 -19.31 49.92
N ASN A 437 -11.44 -19.39 50.37
CA ASN A 437 -11.71 -19.42 51.82
C ASN A 437 -12.97 -20.18 52.19
N GLY A 438 -13.30 -21.24 51.44
CA GLY A 438 -14.50 -22.05 51.65
C GLY A 438 -15.81 -21.26 51.59
N LYS A 439 -15.79 -19.94 51.31
CA LYS A 439 -16.98 -19.16 51.06
C LYS A 439 -17.37 -19.33 49.61
N ASP A 440 -18.66 -19.54 49.42
CA ASP A 440 -19.25 -19.52 48.09
C ASP A 440 -19.15 -18.09 47.57
N SER A 441 -18.38 -17.90 46.50
CA SER A 441 -18.17 -16.59 45.86
C SER A 441 -19.40 -16.13 45.05
N ILE A 442 -20.51 -16.85 45.19
CA ILE A 442 -21.65 -16.89 44.28
C ILE A 442 -22.96 -16.69 45.06
N LYS A 443 -23.96 -16.08 44.40
CA LYS A 443 -25.19 -15.47 44.93
C LYS A 443 -26.06 -16.35 45.85
N TYR A 444 -25.78 -17.65 45.98
CA TYR A 444 -26.60 -18.61 46.74
C TYR A 444 -26.11 -18.86 48.19
N GLY A 445 -24.89 -18.42 48.54
CA GLY A 445 -24.44 -18.38 49.93
C GLY A 445 -24.16 -19.74 50.59
N PHE A 446 -23.87 -20.78 49.79
CA PHE A 446 -23.56 -22.12 50.31
C PHE A 446 -22.11 -22.24 50.79
N ASN A 447 -21.73 -21.46 51.80
CA ASN A 447 -20.39 -21.50 52.38
C ASN A 447 -20.08 -22.90 52.95
N ALA A 448 -18.90 -23.41 52.65
CA ALA A 448 -18.36 -24.60 53.28
C ALA A 448 -18.04 -24.32 54.75
N THR A 449 -18.44 -25.23 55.62
CA THR A 449 -18.08 -25.25 57.03
C THR A 449 -16.79 -26.07 57.19
N LEU A 450 -15.85 -25.55 57.99
CA LEU A 450 -14.61 -26.27 58.30
C LEU A 450 -14.85 -27.26 59.45
N HIS A 451 -14.26 -28.44 59.32
CA HIS A 451 -14.32 -29.52 60.30
C HIS A 451 -12.90 -29.88 60.77
N GLY A 452 -12.78 -30.40 61.98
CA GLY A 452 -11.50 -30.81 62.55
C GLY A 452 -10.52 -29.64 62.72
N SER A 453 -9.32 -29.79 62.17
CA SER A 453 -8.24 -28.80 62.18
C SER A 453 -8.14 -27.98 60.89
N ALA A 454 -9.11 -28.10 59.99
CA ALA A 454 -9.05 -27.50 58.67
C ALA A 454 -9.00 -25.99 58.82
N ALA A 455 -8.13 -25.34 58.05
CA ALA A 455 -7.87 -23.91 58.20
C ALA A 455 -7.71 -23.23 56.84
N TYR A 456 -7.99 -21.93 56.79
CA TYR A 456 -7.68 -21.13 55.60
C TYR A 456 -6.27 -20.57 55.70
N ASP A 457 -5.41 -20.94 54.75
CA ASP A 457 -4.05 -20.43 54.67
C ASP A 457 -3.92 -19.34 53.61
N LYS A 458 -3.60 -18.13 54.05
CA LYS A 458 -3.48 -16.95 53.18
C LYS A 458 -2.17 -16.88 52.39
N THR A 459 -1.18 -17.71 52.73
CA THR A 459 0.22 -17.56 52.29
C THR A 459 0.60 -18.41 51.08
N ASP A 460 -0.07 -19.55 50.85
CA ASP A 460 0.24 -20.44 49.73
C ASP A 460 -1.08 -20.97 49.13
N LYS A 461 -1.49 -20.33 48.03
CA LYS A 461 -2.81 -20.41 47.37
C LYS A 461 -2.68 -20.19 45.86
N MET A 462 -3.65 -20.64 45.07
CA MET A 462 -3.73 -20.46 43.62
C MET A 462 -4.67 -19.33 43.20
N GLU A 463 -5.77 -19.10 43.93
CA GLU A 463 -6.76 -18.07 43.62
C GLU A 463 -7.36 -17.44 44.89
N GLY A 464 -7.93 -16.24 44.78
CA GLY A 464 -8.69 -15.63 45.87
C GLY A 464 -7.84 -15.27 47.11
N SER A 465 -8.45 -15.39 48.29
CA SER A 465 -7.91 -14.80 49.53
C SER A 465 -7.03 -15.74 50.39
N ALA A 466 -7.22 -17.05 50.29
CA ALA A 466 -6.47 -18.11 50.98
C ALA A 466 -6.56 -19.43 50.17
N SER A 467 -6.02 -20.54 50.65
CA SER A 467 -6.36 -21.90 50.24
C SER A 467 -6.94 -22.65 51.45
N LEU A 468 -7.65 -23.74 51.22
CA LEU A 468 -7.99 -24.69 52.29
C LEU A 468 -6.75 -25.51 52.63
N SER A 469 -6.29 -25.47 53.88
CA SER A 469 -5.16 -26.25 54.41
C SER A 469 -5.68 -27.42 55.22
N LEU A 470 -5.22 -28.62 54.87
CA LEU A 470 -5.62 -29.90 55.44
C LEU A 470 -4.37 -30.72 55.79
N ASN A 471 -4.39 -31.39 56.93
CA ASN A 471 -3.28 -32.16 57.49
C ASN A 471 -3.39 -33.68 57.27
N GLY A 472 -4.49 -34.14 56.67
CA GLY A 472 -4.74 -35.55 56.36
C GLY A 472 -5.19 -36.42 57.54
N ALA A 473 -5.47 -35.86 58.71
CA ALA A 473 -6.11 -36.59 59.80
C ALA A 473 -7.62 -36.74 59.55
N ASP A 474 -8.24 -37.79 60.10
CA ASP A 474 -9.70 -37.93 60.08
C ASP A 474 -10.37 -36.67 60.67
N ASP A 475 -11.56 -36.36 60.17
CA ASP A 475 -12.39 -35.18 60.41
C ASP A 475 -11.82 -33.84 59.90
N ASP A 476 -10.67 -33.83 59.22
CA ASP A 476 -10.02 -32.63 58.68
C ASP A 476 -10.45 -32.28 57.24
N TYR A 477 -11.55 -31.52 57.08
CA TYR A 477 -12.13 -31.20 55.76
C TYR A 477 -13.01 -29.96 55.76
N ALA A 478 -13.52 -29.59 54.58
CA ALA A 478 -14.58 -28.60 54.44
C ALA A 478 -15.84 -29.22 53.81
N GLY A 479 -16.99 -29.07 54.48
CA GLY A 479 -18.28 -29.60 54.02
C GLY A 479 -19.24 -28.47 53.64
N ALA A 480 -19.85 -28.55 52.46
CA ALA A 480 -20.89 -27.63 52.02
C ALA A 480 -22.20 -28.40 51.78
N ASN A 481 -23.34 -27.84 52.20
CA ASN A 481 -24.67 -28.41 51.92
C ASN A 481 -25.11 -28.26 50.44
N LEU A 482 -24.15 -28.13 49.52
CA LEU A 482 -24.36 -28.06 48.09
C LEU A 482 -24.60 -29.48 47.54
N VAL A 483 -25.74 -29.70 46.90
CA VAL A 483 -26.09 -31.00 46.28
C VAL A 483 -26.45 -30.77 44.82
N SER A 484 -25.49 -30.90 43.90
CA SER A 484 -25.81 -30.93 42.48
C SER A 484 -26.37 -32.31 42.13
N LYS A 485 -27.69 -32.39 41.88
CA LYS A 485 -28.38 -33.65 41.53
C LYS A 485 -28.09 -34.14 40.10
N LYS A 486 -27.21 -33.46 39.36
CA LYS A 486 -26.83 -33.86 38.00
C LYS A 486 -25.88 -35.05 38.06
N THR A 487 -26.20 -36.10 37.32
CA THR A 487 -25.36 -37.30 37.18
C THR A 487 -24.64 -37.35 35.83
N ASP A 488 -25.01 -36.50 34.87
CA ASP A 488 -24.39 -36.38 33.55
C ASP A 488 -24.36 -34.92 33.08
N ASN A 489 -23.45 -34.62 32.15
CA ASN A 489 -23.07 -33.26 31.75
C ASN A 489 -22.66 -32.41 32.96
N VAL A 490 -21.59 -32.81 33.62
CA VAL A 490 -21.08 -32.18 34.85
C VAL A 490 -19.56 -32.01 34.81
N THR A 491 -19.03 -31.06 35.57
CA THR A 491 -17.59 -30.89 35.76
C THR A 491 -17.25 -30.53 37.21
N LEU A 492 -16.30 -31.26 37.77
CA LEU A 492 -15.65 -31.00 39.06
C LEU A 492 -14.22 -30.53 38.77
N THR A 493 -13.79 -29.41 39.32
CA THR A 493 -12.40 -28.96 39.20
C THR A 493 -11.89 -28.39 40.51
N ALA A 494 -10.62 -28.64 40.79
CA ALA A 494 -9.90 -28.09 41.94
C ALA A 494 -8.42 -27.94 41.61
N TRP A 495 -7.79 -26.92 42.18
CA TRP A 495 -6.34 -26.88 42.33
C TRP A 495 -5.96 -27.57 43.63
N VAL A 496 -4.95 -28.43 43.58
CA VAL A 496 -4.44 -29.14 44.75
C VAL A 496 -2.92 -29.05 44.85
N LYS A 497 -2.41 -28.89 46.07
CA LYS A 497 -0.99 -29.05 46.40
C LYS A 497 -0.87 -30.11 47.48
N TRP A 498 -0.58 -31.32 47.04
CA TRP A 498 -0.49 -32.47 47.93
C TRP A 498 0.82 -32.45 48.71
N ASN A 499 0.81 -32.69 50.02
CA ASN A 499 2.02 -32.71 50.84
C ASN A 499 2.73 -34.07 50.87
N GLY A 500 2.17 -35.09 50.22
CA GLY A 500 2.55 -36.49 50.42
C GLY A 500 1.68 -37.13 51.51
N ALA A 501 1.25 -38.37 51.33
CA ALA A 501 0.34 -39.04 52.26
C ALA A 501 1.10 -39.82 53.33
N THR A 502 0.46 -39.99 54.49
CA THR A 502 0.96 -40.78 55.61
C THR A 502 0.36 -42.19 55.66
N SER A 503 -0.83 -42.44 55.07
CA SER A 503 -1.41 -43.77 54.74
C SER A 503 -2.80 -43.67 54.08
N GLY A 504 -3.15 -44.57 53.16
CA GLY A 504 -4.52 -44.78 52.61
C GLY A 504 -5.00 -43.74 51.58
N SER A 505 -5.92 -44.12 50.68
CA SER A 505 -6.53 -43.25 49.65
C SER A 505 -7.19 -42.00 50.25
N GLN A 506 -7.11 -40.86 49.55
CA GLN A 506 -7.58 -39.56 50.03
C GLN A 506 -8.63 -38.94 49.08
N GLN A 507 -9.59 -38.18 49.59
CA GLN A 507 -10.60 -37.50 48.78
C GLN A 507 -10.16 -36.07 48.47
N ILE A 508 -10.31 -35.62 47.22
CA ILE A 508 -10.02 -34.23 46.84
C ILE A 508 -11.32 -33.42 46.82
N LEU A 509 -12.31 -33.89 46.05
CA LEU A 509 -13.57 -33.19 45.86
C LEU A 509 -14.68 -34.18 45.52
N SER A 510 -15.75 -34.17 46.32
CA SER A 510 -16.89 -35.07 46.20
C SER A 510 -18.18 -34.28 46.04
N ASN A 511 -19.02 -34.67 45.07
CA ASN A 511 -20.42 -34.26 45.02
C ASN A 511 -21.28 -35.49 45.30
N GLY A 512 -21.77 -35.59 46.54
CA GLY A 512 -22.18 -36.84 47.18
C GLY A 512 -21.22 -37.24 48.31
N ASP A 513 -21.37 -38.44 48.86
CA ASP A 513 -20.65 -38.87 50.08
C ASP A 513 -19.20 -39.34 49.85
N GLY A 514 -18.75 -39.46 48.59
CA GLY A 514 -17.43 -39.99 48.24
C GLY A 514 -17.23 -41.50 48.46
N LEU A 515 -18.25 -42.22 48.94
CA LEU A 515 -18.18 -43.65 49.35
C LEU A 515 -19.17 -44.55 48.62
N SER A 516 -20.42 -44.13 48.46
CA SER A 516 -21.50 -44.97 47.93
C SER A 516 -22.50 -44.18 47.08
N ASN A 517 -22.47 -42.85 47.16
CA ASN A 517 -23.40 -41.94 46.55
C ASN A 517 -22.66 -40.84 45.80
N GLY A 518 -22.96 -40.72 44.50
CA GLY A 518 -22.44 -39.64 43.66
C GLY A 518 -21.10 -39.96 43.02
N TYR A 519 -20.27 -38.94 42.88
CA TYR A 519 -18.99 -38.99 42.19
C TYR A 519 -17.97 -38.07 42.83
N SER A 520 -16.70 -38.46 42.78
CA SER A 520 -15.60 -37.72 43.38
C SER A 520 -14.30 -37.82 42.60
N ILE A 521 -13.40 -36.89 42.91
CA ILE A 521 -12.00 -36.92 42.55
C ILE A 521 -11.25 -37.42 43.78
N VAL A 522 -10.49 -38.50 43.62
CA VAL A 522 -9.74 -39.15 44.69
C VAL A 522 -8.26 -39.23 44.35
N LEU A 523 -7.41 -39.26 45.37
CA LEU A 523 -6.01 -39.66 45.28
C LEU A 523 -5.93 -41.15 45.68
N ASP A 524 -5.71 -41.99 44.69
CA ASP A 524 -5.73 -43.45 44.79
C ASP A 524 -4.31 -43.97 45.08
N HIS A 525 -4.08 -44.29 46.35
CA HIS A 525 -2.78 -44.76 46.84
C HIS A 525 -2.50 -46.21 46.41
N ASP A 526 -3.55 -47.04 46.33
CA ASP A 526 -3.42 -48.44 45.95
C ASP A 526 -2.94 -48.60 44.50
N HIS A 527 -3.09 -47.55 43.69
CA HIS A 527 -2.67 -47.49 42.29
C HIS A 527 -1.48 -46.55 42.03
N GLY A 528 -0.68 -46.24 43.06
CA GLY A 528 0.57 -45.49 42.92
C GLY A 528 0.39 -43.98 42.91
N ASP A 529 -0.36 -43.46 43.89
CA ASP A 529 -0.58 -42.04 44.16
C ASP A 529 -1.18 -41.29 42.96
N LYS A 530 -2.06 -41.98 42.23
CA LYS A 530 -2.70 -41.45 41.02
C LYS A 530 -3.97 -40.70 41.38
N VAL A 531 -4.22 -39.64 40.65
CA VAL A 531 -5.52 -38.95 40.72
C VAL A 531 -6.52 -39.79 39.94
N SER A 532 -7.67 -40.06 40.54
CA SER A 532 -8.68 -40.93 39.98
C SER A 532 -10.08 -40.33 40.10
N ILE A 533 -10.94 -40.68 39.16
CA ILE A 533 -12.39 -40.47 39.26
C ILE A 533 -13.00 -41.69 39.93
N ALA A 534 -13.79 -41.47 40.98
CA ALA A 534 -14.57 -42.50 41.64
C ALA A 534 -16.07 -42.27 41.43
N ILE A 535 -16.81 -43.34 41.14
CA ILE A 535 -18.29 -43.34 41.09
C ILE A 535 -18.82 -44.29 42.16
N ASN A 536 -19.75 -43.83 42.99
CA ASN A 536 -20.30 -44.62 44.10
C ASN A 536 -19.20 -45.36 44.91
N GLY A 537 -18.06 -44.67 45.14
CA GLY A 537 -16.88 -45.18 45.86
C GLY A 537 -15.95 -46.12 45.10
N GLN A 538 -16.18 -46.39 43.82
CA GLN A 538 -15.32 -47.24 42.99
C GLN A 538 -14.52 -46.39 42.00
N THR A 539 -13.18 -46.49 42.03
CA THR A 539 -12.29 -45.86 41.05
C THR A 539 -12.54 -46.43 39.65
N ILE A 540 -12.75 -45.55 38.66
CA ILE A 540 -13.04 -45.94 37.27
C ILE A 540 -12.06 -45.39 36.22
N LEU A 541 -11.30 -44.36 36.56
CA LEU A 541 -10.32 -43.75 35.67
C LEU A 541 -9.23 -43.07 36.48
N GLY A 542 -7.97 -43.50 36.33
CA GLY A 542 -6.82 -42.90 36.99
C GLY A 542 -5.91 -42.14 36.02
N SER A 543 -5.15 -41.19 36.55
CA SER A 543 -4.15 -40.42 35.80
C SER A 543 -2.98 -41.30 35.35
N GLN A 544 -2.28 -40.88 34.29
CA GLN A 544 -1.13 -41.66 33.80
C GLN A 544 0.06 -41.59 34.75
N THR A 545 0.29 -40.41 35.35
CA THR A 545 1.35 -40.15 36.31
C THR A 545 0.78 -39.92 37.70
N ALA A 546 1.60 -40.23 38.71
CA ALA A 546 1.32 -39.90 40.11
C ALA A 546 1.26 -38.38 40.31
N LEU A 547 0.51 -37.93 41.31
CA LEU A 547 0.52 -36.55 41.75
C LEU A 547 1.87 -36.24 42.43
N THR A 548 2.49 -35.11 42.10
CA THR A 548 3.79 -34.74 42.68
C THR A 548 3.60 -33.94 43.95
N ALA A 549 4.20 -34.40 45.06
CA ALA A 549 4.13 -33.69 46.33
C ALA A 549 4.76 -32.30 46.25
N GLY A 550 4.16 -31.33 46.95
CA GLY A 550 4.59 -29.94 47.01
C GLY A 550 4.29 -29.10 45.77
N GLN A 551 3.62 -29.64 44.74
CA GLN A 551 3.31 -28.94 43.50
C GLN A 551 1.82 -28.67 43.34
N TRP A 552 1.46 -27.43 42.99
CA TRP A 552 0.08 -27.09 42.63
C TRP A 552 -0.27 -27.72 41.28
N THR A 553 -1.38 -28.45 41.24
CA THR A 553 -1.87 -29.15 40.05
C THR A 553 -3.37 -28.92 39.89
N ASN A 554 -3.82 -28.52 38.71
CA ASN A 554 -5.25 -28.48 38.39
C ASN A 554 -5.73 -29.89 38.07
N ILE A 555 -6.76 -30.32 38.78
CA ILE A 555 -7.41 -31.60 38.55
C ILE A 555 -8.85 -31.32 38.16
N THR A 556 -9.25 -31.83 37.00
CA THR A 556 -10.62 -31.67 36.50
C THR A 556 -11.20 -33.00 36.05
N ALA A 557 -12.36 -33.37 36.59
CA ALA A 557 -13.17 -34.50 36.14
C ALA A 557 -14.41 -33.99 35.42
N ALA A 558 -14.61 -34.40 34.17
CA ALA A 558 -15.77 -34.04 33.38
C ALA A 558 -16.52 -35.30 32.93
N ARG A 559 -17.86 -35.29 33.03
CA ARG A 559 -18.71 -36.33 32.44
C ARG A 559 -19.53 -35.73 31.31
N ARG A 560 -19.33 -36.21 30.09
CA ARG A 560 -20.01 -35.74 28.89
C ARG A 560 -20.71 -36.91 28.20
N SER A 561 -22.03 -36.82 28.08
CA SER A 561 -22.84 -37.84 27.39
C SER A 561 -22.55 -39.27 27.87
N GLY A 562 -22.43 -39.44 29.19
CA GLY A 562 -22.17 -40.73 29.82
C GLY A 562 -20.68 -41.12 29.95
N THR A 563 -19.77 -40.42 29.27
CA THR A 563 -18.33 -40.72 29.25
C THR A 563 -17.57 -39.85 30.25
N TRP A 564 -16.66 -40.44 31.01
CA TRP A 564 -15.79 -39.73 31.94
C TRP A 564 -14.43 -39.39 31.34
N GLU A 565 -13.99 -38.17 31.57
CA GLU A 565 -12.69 -37.63 31.18
C GLU A 565 -12.02 -37.02 32.42
N LEU A 566 -10.73 -37.37 32.62
CA LEU A 566 -9.90 -36.78 33.65
C LEU A 566 -8.83 -35.89 33.00
N TYR A 567 -8.62 -34.71 33.56
CA TYR A 567 -7.65 -33.74 33.11
C TYR A 567 -6.70 -33.37 34.23
N THR A 568 -5.41 -33.35 33.93
CA THR A 568 -4.33 -32.86 34.79
C THR A 568 -3.67 -31.67 34.11
N ASN A 569 -3.70 -30.50 34.74
CA ASN A 569 -3.23 -29.23 34.17
C ASN A 569 -3.77 -28.98 32.76
N GLY A 570 -5.08 -29.19 32.57
CA GLY A 570 -5.77 -28.97 31.30
C GLY A 570 -5.53 -30.06 30.24
N LYS A 571 -4.61 -31.01 30.48
CA LYS A 571 -4.34 -32.12 29.54
C LYS A 571 -5.20 -33.32 29.90
N SER A 572 -5.92 -33.87 28.92
CA SER A 572 -6.72 -35.07 29.11
C SER A 572 -5.84 -36.33 29.25
N THR A 573 -6.26 -37.24 30.11
CA THR A 573 -5.77 -38.62 30.16
C THR A 573 -6.68 -39.53 29.31
N PRO A 574 -6.31 -40.80 29.07
CA PRO A 574 -7.12 -41.71 28.25
C PRO A 574 -8.57 -41.78 28.73
N VAL A 575 -9.49 -41.78 27.79
CA VAL A 575 -10.92 -41.95 28.07
C VAL A 575 -11.19 -43.41 28.38
N THR A 576 -11.83 -43.71 29.50
CA THR A 576 -12.48 -45.02 29.71
C THR A 576 -13.91 -44.95 29.20
N ASN A 577 -14.32 -45.92 28.38
CA ASN A 577 -15.72 -46.12 27.94
C ASN A 577 -16.61 -46.66 29.07
N ASN A 578 -16.41 -46.22 30.31
CA ASN A 578 -17.27 -46.60 31.43
C ASN A 578 -18.50 -45.70 31.44
N THR A 579 -19.61 -46.23 30.91
CA THR A 579 -20.90 -45.53 30.78
C THR A 579 -21.75 -45.61 32.05
N THR A 580 -21.27 -46.30 33.09
CA THR A 580 -22.00 -46.48 34.35
C THR A 580 -22.31 -45.12 34.96
N ALA A 581 -23.60 -44.82 35.12
CA ALA A 581 -24.04 -43.57 35.73
C ALA A 581 -23.80 -43.60 37.25
N PRO A 582 -23.26 -42.54 37.85
CA PRO A 582 -23.21 -42.43 39.30
C PRO A 582 -24.64 -42.32 39.85
N SER A 583 -24.85 -42.75 41.10
CA SER A 583 -26.11 -42.49 41.78
C SER A 583 -26.31 -40.99 41.94
N THR A 584 -27.56 -40.52 41.86
CA THR A 584 -27.88 -39.11 42.09
C THR A 584 -27.37 -38.67 43.47
N PRO A 585 -26.53 -37.63 43.56
CA PRO A 585 -26.07 -37.11 44.85
C PRO A 585 -27.24 -36.73 45.74
N THR A 586 -27.28 -37.26 46.96
CA THR A 586 -28.29 -36.97 47.99
C THR A 586 -27.71 -36.30 49.23
N THR A 587 -26.38 -36.32 49.38
CA THR A 587 -25.63 -35.68 50.45
C THR A 587 -24.81 -34.51 49.91
N GLY A 588 -24.28 -33.67 50.81
CA GLY A 588 -23.54 -32.44 50.48
C GLY A 588 -22.26 -32.63 49.63
N THR A 589 -21.61 -31.52 49.31
CA THR A 589 -20.31 -31.49 48.64
C THR A 589 -19.22 -31.46 49.71
N TYR A 590 -18.26 -32.38 49.62
CA TYR A 590 -17.15 -32.49 50.58
C TYR A 590 -15.83 -32.18 49.86
N ILE A 591 -15.02 -31.32 50.47
CA ILE A 591 -13.72 -30.89 49.97
C ILE A 591 -12.67 -31.43 50.92
N GLY A 592 -11.84 -32.34 50.42
CA GLY A 592 -10.72 -32.90 51.18
C GLY A 592 -11.04 -34.08 52.11
N ALA A 593 -12.26 -34.65 52.12
CA ALA A 593 -12.58 -35.91 52.82
C ALA A 593 -13.85 -36.54 52.23
N ASP A 594 -14.18 -37.75 52.69
CA ASP A 594 -15.48 -38.38 52.46
C ASP A 594 -16.57 -37.84 53.39
N GLY A 595 -17.82 -38.22 53.14
CA GLY A 595 -18.99 -37.75 53.91
C GLY A 595 -19.03 -38.22 55.36
N SER A 596 -18.13 -39.12 55.77
CA SER A 596 -17.92 -39.52 57.17
C SER A 596 -16.75 -38.82 57.85
N GLY A 597 -16.09 -37.89 57.13
CA GLY A 597 -14.89 -37.19 57.59
C GLY A 597 -13.61 -38.01 57.47
N LYS A 598 -13.61 -39.14 56.77
CA LYS A 598 -12.42 -40.00 56.62
C LYS A 598 -11.77 -39.81 55.24
N GLN A 599 -10.65 -40.49 55.02
CA GLN A 599 -9.87 -40.38 53.77
C GLN A 599 -9.43 -38.92 53.51
N SER A 600 -9.02 -38.22 54.57
CA SER A 600 -8.73 -36.80 54.48
C SER A 600 -7.51 -36.50 53.64
N PHE A 601 -7.57 -35.42 52.85
CA PHE A 601 -6.48 -34.95 52.00
C PHE A 601 -5.37 -34.33 52.85
N ASN A 602 -4.12 -34.76 52.63
CA ASN A 602 -2.97 -34.10 53.25
C ASN A 602 -2.37 -33.08 52.29
N GLY A 603 -2.74 -31.80 52.43
CA GLY A 603 -2.28 -30.78 51.51
C GLY A 603 -3.13 -29.52 51.51
N ARG A 604 -3.07 -28.81 50.39
CA ARG A 604 -3.87 -27.60 50.14
C ARG A 604 -4.81 -27.82 48.97
N ILE A 605 -6.01 -27.28 49.08
CA ILE A 605 -7.02 -27.29 48.02
C ILE A 605 -7.51 -25.85 47.79
N ASP A 606 -7.63 -25.45 46.53
CA ASP A 606 -8.05 -24.10 46.14
C ASP A 606 -8.81 -24.09 44.81
N ALA A 607 -9.48 -22.98 44.50
CA ALA A 607 -10.25 -22.73 43.28
C ALA A 607 -11.19 -23.91 42.93
N VAL A 608 -11.88 -24.42 43.94
CA VAL A 608 -12.83 -25.53 43.81
C VAL A 608 -14.07 -25.03 43.09
N ARG A 609 -14.41 -25.65 41.97
CA ARG A 609 -15.62 -25.33 41.20
C ARG A 609 -16.41 -26.56 40.82
N VAL A 610 -17.72 -26.45 40.96
CA VAL A 610 -18.69 -27.45 40.50
C VAL A 610 -19.55 -26.79 39.42
N TYR A 611 -19.56 -27.38 38.23
CA TYR A 611 -20.38 -26.95 37.11
C TYR A 611 -21.49 -27.95 36.85
N ASN A 612 -22.71 -27.45 36.67
CA ASN A 612 -23.87 -28.22 36.20
C ASN A 612 -23.87 -28.46 34.69
N GLN A 613 -22.71 -28.34 34.06
CA GLN A 613 -22.44 -28.59 32.65
C GLN A 613 -21.10 -29.32 32.49
N ALA A 614 -20.94 -30.08 31.41
CA ALA A 614 -19.64 -30.62 31.02
C ALA A 614 -18.88 -29.53 30.26
N LEU A 615 -17.79 -29.03 30.86
CA LEU A 615 -16.91 -28.09 30.18
C LEU A 615 -16.21 -28.77 29.01
N SER A 616 -15.94 -28.02 27.93
CA SER A 616 -15.13 -28.48 26.82
C SER A 616 -13.66 -28.61 27.22
N THR A 617 -12.88 -29.39 26.46
CA THR A 617 -11.43 -29.48 26.69
C THR A 617 -10.75 -28.11 26.69
N ASP A 618 -11.17 -27.19 25.80
CA ASP A 618 -10.63 -25.83 25.76
C ASP A 618 -11.04 -24.99 26.98
N GLN A 619 -12.26 -25.16 27.49
CA GLN A 619 -12.68 -24.50 28.74
C GLN A 619 -11.91 -25.05 29.94
N ILE A 620 -11.63 -26.36 29.98
CA ILE A 620 -10.85 -27.00 31.04
C ILE A 620 -9.37 -26.60 30.93
N MET A 621 -8.81 -26.51 29.73
CA MET A 621 -7.49 -25.93 29.49
C MET A 621 -7.45 -24.47 29.90
N ALA A 622 -8.49 -23.70 29.59
CA ALA A 622 -8.60 -22.30 30.03
C ALA A 622 -8.61 -22.21 31.55
N ILE A 623 -9.40 -23.03 32.26
CA ILE A 623 -9.41 -23.07 33.75
C ILE A 623 -8.07 -23.52 34.34
N ALA A 624 -7.41 -24.51 33.71
CA ALA A 624 -6.07 -24.91 34.12
C ALA A 624 -5.01 -23.83 33.81
N ASN A 625 -5.28 -22.93 32.88
CA ASN A 625 -4.45 -21.78 32.54
C ASN A 625 -4.89 -20.49 33.28
N GLU A 626 -6.11 -20.41 33.82
CA GLU A 626 -6.67 -19.27 34.57
C GLU A 626 -5.75 -18.89 35.74
N THR A 627 -5.05 -19.88 36.29
CA THR A 627 -4.10 -19.72 37.37
C THR A 627 -2.72 -20.25 36.99
N SER A 628 -2.35 -20.18 35.71
CA SER A 628 -0.94 -20.04 35.36
C SER A 628 -0.42 -18.86 36.19
N ASN A 629 0.25 -19.17 37.32
CA ASN A 629 0.82 -18.18 38.23
C ASN A 629 1.91 -17.35 37.57
N VAL A 630 2.16 -17.56 36.28
CA VAL A 630 2.91 -16.74 35.35
C VAL A 630 2.05 -15.52 35.02
N LYS A 631 1.87 -14.63 36.01
CA LYS A 631 1.26 -13.32 35.83
C LYS A 631 2.30 -12.39 35.25
N LEU A 632 1.93 -11.56 34.30
CA LEU A 632 2.78 -10.47 33.83
C LEU A 632 3.07 -9.56 35.04
N GLN A 633 4.30 -9.56 35.52
CA GLN A 633 4.74 -8.78 36.67
C GLN A 633 5.17 -7.39 36.26
N SER A 634 5.87 -7.30 35.14
CA SER A 634 6.33 -6.05 34.54
C SER A 634 6.42 -6.19 33.03
N ILE A 635 6.38 -5.05 32.36
CA ILE A 635 6.82 -4.92 30.98
C ILE A 635 8.04 -3.99 30.96
N GLU A 636 8.97 -4.26 30.06
CA GLU A 636 10.13 -3.42 29.81
C GLU A 636 10.23 -3.13 28.32
N ILE A 637 10.51 -1.88 27.97
CA ILE A 637 10.85 -1.53 26.59
C ILE A 637 12.32 -1.87 26.39
N THR A 638 12.58 -3.09 25.91
CA THR A 638 13.94 -3.59 25.66
C THR A 638 14.55 -3.02 24.38
N LYS A 639 13.69 -2.52 23.48
CA LYS A 639 14.11 -1.68 22.35
C LYS A 639 13.05 -0.59 22.10
N PRO A 640 13.39 0.71 22.18
CA PRO A 640 12.46 1.78 21.82
C PRO A 640 12.14 1.75 20.31
N PRO A 641 11.05 2.41 19.87
CA PRO A 641 10.76 2.52 18.45
C PRO A 641 11.90 3.21 17.70
N THR A 642 12.05 2.86 16.43
CA THR A 642 13.09 3.39 15.53
C THR A 642 12.99 4.91 15.34
N LYS A 643 11.81 5.50 15.55
CA LYS A 643 11.58 6.94 15.49
C LYS A 643 11.27 7.49 16.89
N LEU A 644 12.15 8.37 17.38
CA LEU A 644 12.01 9.08 18.65
C LEU A 644 11.83 10.60 18.49
N ASN A 645 12.07 11.13 17.29
CA ASN A 645 11.84 12.54 16.97
C ASN A 645 10.75 12.63 15.92
N TYR A 646 9.79 13.51 16.16
CA TYR A 646 8.58 13.69 15.38
C TYR A 646 8.42 15.17 15.06
N LEU A 647 8.00 15.47 13.83
CA LEU A 647 7.55 16.80 13.46
C LEU A 647 6.17 17.09 14.03
N HIS A 648 5.84 18.37 14.15
CA HIS A 648 4.48 18.81 14.44
C HIS A 648 3.47 18.16 13.48
N GLY A 649 2.52 17.41 14.01
CA GLY A 649 1.51 16.67 13.25
C GLY A 649 1.92 15.27 12.76
N ASP A 650 3.13 14.80 13.07
CA ASP A 650 3.55 13.43 12.70
C ASP A 650 2.75 12.36 13.45
N TRP A 651 2.54 11.21 12.81
CA TRP A 651 1.96 10.02 13.45
C TRP A 651 3.01 9.27 14.27
N PHE A 652 2.56 8.58 15.33
CA PHE A 652 3.41 7.76 16.18
C PHE A 652 3.89 6.49 15.46
N ASN A 653 5.20 6.31 15.31
CA ASN A 653 5.77 5.14 14.64
C ASN A 653 6.18 4.09 15.68
N ILE A 654 5.46 2.97 15.68
CA ILE A 654 5.73 1.84 16.58
C ILE A 654 6.85 0.92 16.09
N GLU A 655 7.33 1.08 14.86
CA GLU A 655 8.27 0.12 14.25
C GLU A 655 9.58 0.01 15.02
N GLY A 656 9.98 -1.23 15.28
CA GLY A 656 11.18 -1.57 16.04
C GLY A 656 11.04 -1.43 17.55
N LEU A 657 9.87 -1.03 18.05
CA LEU A 657 9.52 -1.16 19.46
C LEU A 657 9.47 -2.66 19.81
N ILE A 658 10.29 -3.07 20.78
CA ILE A 658 10.26 -4.40 21.38
C ILE A 658 9.94 -4.21 22.85
N VAL A 659 8.87 -4.86 23.29
CA VAL A 659 8.46 -4.88 24.70
C VAL A 659 8.60 -6.31 25.20
N THR A 660 9.33 -6.48 26.29
CA THR A 660 9.53 -7.78 26.92
C THR A 660 8.73 -7.82 28.22
N GLY A 661 7.82 -8.79 28.32
CA GLY A 661 7.08 -9.07 29.53
C GLY A 661 7.88 -9.99 30.44
N THR A 662 7.97 -9.66 31.72
CA THR A 662 8.51 -10.53 32.77
C THR A 662 7.37 -11.09 33.58
N TYR A 663 7.39 -12.39 33.81
CA TYR A 663 6.32 -13.11 34.47
C TYR A 663 6.71 -13.60 35.86
N SER A 664 5.73 -13.92 36.72
CA SER A 664 6.02 -14.30 38.13
C SER A 664 6.76 -15.61 38.31
N ASP A 665 6.91 -16.43 37.29
CA ASP A 665 7.77 -17.61 37.30
C ASP A 665 9.23 -17.31 36.90
N GLY A 666 9.55 -16.04 36.64
CA GLY A 666 10.86 -15.58 36.21
C GLY A 666 11.11 -15.71 34.71
N THR A 667 10.16 -16.23 33.93
CA THR A 667 10.28 -16.27 32.48
C THR A 667 10.07 -14.88 31.86
N THR A 668 10.64 -14.69 30.67
CA THR A 668 10.44 -13.49 29.86
C THR A 668 9.99 -13.87 28.45
N LYS A 669 9.17 -13.03 27.83
CA LYS A 669 8.76 -13.20 26.44
C LYS A 669 8.58 -11.85 25.75
N GLU A 670 8.74 -11.81 24.43
CA GLU A 670 8.38 -10.63 23.65
C GLU A 670 6.86 -10.52 23.56
N GLU A 671 6.35 -9.34 23.89
CA GLU A 671 4.92 -9.03 23.87
C GLU A 671 4.52 -8.41 22.55
N LYS A 672 3.34 -8.80 22.06
CA LYS A 672 2.74 -8.17 20.89
C LYS A 672 2.12 -6.84 21.30
N VAL A 673 2.66 -5.74 20.77
CA VAL A 673 2.19 -4.38 21.04
C VAL A 673 1.60 -3.76 19.78
N THR A 674 0.42 -3.18 19.88
CA THR A 674 -0.22 -2.38 18.82
C THR A 674 -0.30 -0.90 19.24
N VAL A 675 -0.68 -0.03 18.31
CA VAL A 675 -0.88 1.40 18.60
C VAL A 675 -1.95 1.65 19.68
N ASP A 676 -2.92 0.75 19.84
CA ASP A 676 -3.95 0.85 20.88
C ASP A 676 -3.39 0.70 22.30
N ASN A 677 -2.20 0.08 22.43
CA ASN A 677 -1.50 -0.02 23.71
C ASN A 677 -0.73 1.25 24.09
N ILE A 678 -0.71 2.28 23.22
CA ILE A 678 0.15 3.46 23.36
C ILE A 678 -0.67 4.68 23.77
N THR A 679 -0.20 5.40 24.79
CA THR A 679 -0.78 6.67 25.24
C THR A 679 0.32 7.71 25.47
N GLY A 680 -0.05 8.99 25.63
CA GLY A 680 0.90 10.07 25.95
C GLY A 680 1.59 10.71 24.73
N PHE A 681 1.50 10.11 23.55
CA PHE A 681 1.94 10.74 22.30
C PHE A 681 0.95 11.80 21.82
N ASN A 682 1.42 13.03 21.59
CA ASN A 682 0.63 14.12 21.01
C ASN A 682 1.56 15.02 20.19
N SER A 683 1.60 14.82 18.88
CA SER A 683 2.42 15.59 17.95
C SER A 683 1.84 16.97 17.58
N SER A 684 0.63 17.31 18.03
CA SER A 684 0.04 18.64 17.83
C SER A 684 0.59 19.69 18.81
N ILE A 685 1.44 19.29 19.75
CA ILE A 685 2.06 20.17 20.74
C ILE A 685 3.56 19.97 20.69
N LEU A 686 4.29 21.02 20.29
CA LEU A 686 5.75 21.04 20.34
C LEU A 686 6.23 20.79 21.77
N LYS A 687 6.98 19.70 21.97
CA LYS A 687 7.41 19.24 23.29
C LYS A 687 8.58 18.27 23.17
N GLU A 688 9.75 18.69 23.61
CA GLU A 688 10.88 17.80 23.88
C GLU A 688 10.62 16.95 25.13
N GLY A 689 11.03 15.69 25.08
CA GLY A 689 10.84 14.74 26.18
C GLY A 689 9.37 14.45 26.50
N GLN A 690 8.49 14.47 25.50
CA GLN A 690 7.12 13.99 25.66
C GLN A 690 7.14 12.50 26.00
N GLN A 691 6.65 12.16 27.19
CA GLN A 691 6.60 10.78 27.66
C GLN A 691 5.47 10.03 26.96
N VAL A 692 5.82 8.91 26.33
CA VAL A 692 4.90 7.98 25.68
C VAL A 692 4.89 6.69 26.50
N THR A 693 3.69 6.22 26.82
CA THR A 693 3.47 5.10 27.72
C THR A 693 2.83 3.93 26.98
N VAL A 694 3.50 2.78 27.00
CA VAL A 694 2.95 1.49 26.59
C VAL A 694 2.20 0.89 27.78
N THR A 695 0.97 0.43 27.57
CA THR A 695 0.16 -0.26 28.58
C THR A 695 -0.26 -1.64 28.07
N LEU A 696 0.14 -2.70 28.78
CA LEU A 696 -0.19 -4.09 28.45
C LEU A 696 -0.48 -4.87 29.73
N GLY A 697 -1.62 -5.57 29.81
CA GLY A 697 -2.01 -6.34 31.00
C GLY A 697 -2.02 -5.51 32.30
N GLY A 698 -2.32 -4.21 32.22
CA GLY A 698 -2.28 -3.26 33.35
C GLY A 698 -0.87 -2.85 33.82
N LYS A 699 0.19 -3.27 33.13
CA LYS A 699 1.57 -2.85 33.37
C LYS A 699 1.96 -1.77 32.38
N THR A 700 2.79 -0.84 32.83
CA THR A 700 3.23 0.29 32.02
C THR A 700 4.74 0.32 31.89
N ALA A 701 5.23 0.62 30.69
CA ALA A 701 6.60 1.06 30.45
C ALA A 701 6.55 2.33 29.62
N SER A 702 7.50 3.24 29.82
CA SER A 702 7.50 4.52 29.11
C SER A 702 8.86 4.80 28.49
N PHE A 703 8.83 5.57 27.41
CA PHE A 703 10.00 6.13 26.75
C PHE A 703 9.65 7.57 26.35
N ASN A 704 10.67 8.34 25.98
CA ASN A 704 10.47 9.74 25.61
C ASN A 704 10.59 9.92 24.10
N VAL A 705 9.74 10.77 23.55
CA VAL A 705 9.85 11.28 22.18
C VAL A 705 9.96 12.80 22.20
N ASN A 706 10.42 13.38 21.10
CA ASN A 706 10.44 14.82 20.91
C ASN A 706 9.46 15.20 19.79
N ILE A 707 8.61 16.19 20.03
CA ILE A 707 7.74 16.82 19.02
C ILE A 707 8.31 18.20 18.69
N LEU A 708 8.74 18.37 17.44
CA LEU A 708 9.61 19.46 17.03
C LEU A 708 9.06 20.13 15.78
N ASP A 709 9.33 21.41 15.61
CA ASP A 709 8.94 22.15 14.38
C ASP A 709 9.81 21.73 13.18
N VAL A 710 11.03 21.27 13.47
CA VAL A 710 12.01 20.69 12.55
C VAL A 710 12.75 19.56 13.28
N LEU A 711 13.03 18.42 12.64
CA LEU A 711 13.79 17.34 13.28
C LEU A 711 15.27 17.75 13.51
N PRO A 712 15.80 17.71 14.74
CA PRO A 712 17.23 17.71 15.07
C PRO A 712 17.75 16.27 14.88
N GLY A 713 18.97 16.00 14.42
CA GLY A 713 20.11 16.84 14.11
C GLY A 713 21.17 15.97 13.39
N SER A 714 22.32 16.57 13.16
CA SER A 714 23.48 16.12 12.40
C SER A 714 23.85 14.64 12.51
N ALA A 715 23.81 13.89 11.39
CA ALA A 715 24.57 12.65 11.32
C ALA A 715 26.08 12.98 11.36
N SER A 716 26.85 12.30 12.22
CA SER A 716 28.30 12.47 12.29
C SER A 716 28.95 11.93 11.02
N VAL A 717 29.87 12.70 10.42
CA VAL A 717 30.63 12.33 9.21
C VAL A 717 32.13 12.30 9.54
N PRO A 718 32.86 11.19 9.33
CA PRO A 718 32.47 9.99 8.58
C PRO A 718 31.37 9.15 9.23
N GLY A 719 30.50 8.54 8.41
CA GLY A 719 29.40 7.71 8.88
C GLY A 719 28.33 7.42 7.82
N ARG A 720 27.52 6.39 8.09
CA ARG A 720 26.35 6.00 7.28
C ARG A 720 25.10 6.76 7.71
N ILE A 721 24.31 7.19 6.73
CA ILE A 721 23.08 7.97 6.87
C ILE A 721 21.97 7.21 6.14
N GLU A 722 20.94 6.77 6.88
CA GLU A 722 19.78 6.13 6.27
C GLU A 722 19.03 7.14 5.39
N GLY A 723 18.60 6.72 4.20
CA GLY A 723 17.94 7.61 3.23
C GLY A 723 16.66 8.23 3.79
N VAL A 724 15.99 7.52 4.70
CA VAL A 724 14.77 7.96 5.39
C VAL A 724 15.00 9.03 6.47
N ASN A 725 16.25 9.26 6.88
CA ASN A 725 16.61 10.17 7.97
C ASN A 725 16.88 11.61 7.47
N TYR A 726 16.08 12.13 6.54
CA TYR A 726 16.19 13.50 6.06
C TYR A 726 15.60 14.52 7.05
N ASN A 727 16.15 15.73 7.09
CA ASN A 727 15.66 16.88 7.86
C ASN A 727 14.60 17.69 7.09
N SER A 728 14.64 17.71 5.76
CA SER A 728 13.56 18.22 4.91
C SER A 728 13.54 17.50 3.56
N LYS A 729 12.41 17.56 2.85
CA LYS A 729 12.24 16.87 1.55
C LYS A 729 11.21 17.56 0.66
N HIS A 730 11.17 17.15 -0.61
CA HIS A 730 10.13 17.45 -1.57
C HIS A 730 9.86 16.23 -2.45
N GLY A 731 8.58 15.88 -2.66
CA GLY A 731 8.14 14.81 -3.56
C GLY A 731 8.44 13.36 -3.15
N VAL A 732 9.24 13.15 -2.09
CA VAL A 732 9.71 11.81 -1.70
C VAL A 732 8.64 10.94 -1.01
N LEU A 733 8.49 9.70 -1.48
CA LEU A 733 7.69 8.63 -0.87
C LEU A 733 8.56 7.66 -0.06
N LEU A 734 7.97 6.95 0.89
CA LEU A 734 8.65 5.92 1.68
C LEU A 734 8.01 4.55 1.42
N LYS A 735 8.78 3.48 1.51
CA LYS A 735 8.27 2.10 1.42
C LYS A 735 8.98 1.19 2.41
N ASN A 736 8.23 0.33 3.09
CA ASN A 736 8.78 -0.75 3.90
C ASN A 736 8.69 -2.05 3.07
N VAL A 737 9.84 -2.68 2.81
CA VAL A 737 9.92 -3.92 2.02
C VAL A 737 10.80 -4.92 2.75
N PRO A 738 10.36 -6.17 2.96
CA PRO A 738 11.23 -7.24 3.40
C PRO A 738 12.25 -7.53 2.29
N ILE A 739 13.53 -7.36 2.59
CA ILE A 739 14.60 -7.60 1.61
C ILE A 739 15.60 -8.65 2.12
N PRO A 740 16.27 -9.38 1.20
CA PRO A 740 17.12 -10.53 1.55
C PRO A 740 18.27 -10.21 2.51
N ASP A 741 18.70 -8.94 2.55
CA ASP A 741 19.85 -8.47 3.33
C ASP A 741 19.51 -8.13 4.81
N GLY A 742 18.34 -8.54 5.31
CA GLY A 742 17.94 -8.41 6.72
C GLY A 742 16.72 -7.52 6.96
N GLY A 743 15.61 -8.15 7.35
CA GLY A 743 14.41 -7.55 7.94
C GLY A 743 13.60 -6.55 7.09
N PRO A 744 12.36 -6.23 7.48
CA PRO A 744 11.65 -5.07 6.96
C PRO A 744 12.48 -3.82 7.25
N THR A 745 12.82 -3.06 6.20
CA THR A 745 13.55 -1.80 6.33
C THR A 745 12.90 -0.71 5.50
N TRP A 746 12.64 0.44 6.12
CA TRP A 746 12.18 1.64 5.43
C TRP A 746 13.24 2.17 4.47
N MET A 747 12.80 2.57 3.29
CA MET A 747 13.63 3.22 2.27
C MET A 747 12.87 4.35 1.59
N VAL A 748 13.61 5.26 0.99
CA VAL A 748 13.07 6.28 0.10
C VAL A 748 12.71 5.61 -1.22
N ASN A 749 11.45 5.71 -1.61
CA ASN A 749 10.85 4.99 -2.73
C ASN A 749 10.41 5.93 -3.85
N TYR A 750 10.50 5.44 -5.08
CA TYR A 750 9.96 6.07 -6.29
C TYR A 750 10.39 7.52 -6.50
N LEU A 751 11.70 7.78 -6.45
CA LEU A 751 12.25 9.11 -6.72
C LEU A 751 12.06 9.50 -8.18
N ILE A 752 11.49 10.69 -8.39
CA ILE A 752 11.32 11.32 -9.70
C ILE A 752 12.10 12.63 -9.81
N LYS A 753 12.23 13.13 -11.04
CA LYS A 753 12.96 14.37 -11.31
C LYS A 753 12.31 15.56 -10.61
N GLY A 754 13.11 16.29 -9.83
CA GLY A 754 12.64 17.41 -9.00
C GLY A 754 12.34 17.05 -7.54
N ASP A 755 12.40 15.77 -7.18
CA ASP A 755 12.43 15.36 -5.78
C ASP A 755 13.75 15.75 -5.14
N TRP A 756 13.74 16.02 -3.83
CA TRP A 756 14.98 16.24 -3.09
C TRP A 756 14.83 15.88 -1.62
N MET A 757 15.96 15.60 -0.98
CA MET A 757 16.11 15.36 0.45
C MET A 757 17.27 16.18 0.99
N GLU A 758 17.12 16.80 2.16
CA GLU A 758 18.16 17.55 2.85
C GLU A 758 18.48 16.90 4.20
N TYR A 759 19.76 16.75 4.50
CA TYR A 759 20.32 16.13 5.69
C TYR A 759 21.28 17.11 6.37
N ASN A 760 21.07 17.38 7.64
CA ASN A 760 22.05 18.06 8.47
C ASN A 760 23.13 17.04 8.84
N VAL A 761 24.40 17.41 8.76
CA VAL A 761 25.55 16.59 9.16
C VAL A 761 26.57 17.38 9.96
N ASP A 762 27.38 16.68 10.76
CA ASP A 762 28.49 17.26 11.52
C ASP A 762 29.79 16.57 11.10
N VAL A 763 30.62 17.31 10.36
CA VAL A 763 31.83 16.80 9.72
C VAL A 763 33.01 16.94 10.68
N LYS A 764 33.61 15.81 11.04
CA LYS A 764 34.67 15.75 12.07
C LYS A 764 36.01 16.33 11.65
N SER A 765 36.27 16.44 10.36
CA SER A 765 37.52 17.00 9.86
C SER A 765 37.40 17.39 8.40
N SER A 766 37.98 18.51 8.00
CA SER A 766 38.00 18.91 6.58
C SER A 766 38.73 17.86 5.72
N GLY A 767 38.25 17.63 4.49
CA GLY A 767 38.92 16.78 3.50
C GLY A 767 38.02 16.32 2.35
N THR A 768 38.55 15.40 1.55
CA THR A 768 37.80 14.69 0.52
C THR A 768 37.12 13.47 1.14
N TYR A 769 35.86 13.27 0.79
CA TYR A 769 35.04 12.17 1.25
C TYR A 769 34.52 11.38 0.04
N GLN A 770 34.57 10.06 0.13
CA GLN A 770 33.82 9.19 -0.75
C GLN A 770 32.38 9.11 -0.24
N VAL A 771 31.42 9.49 -1.07
CA VAL A 771 30.01 9.22 -0.86
C VAL A 771 29.67 7.90 -1.51
N THR A 772 29.08 6.97 -0.76
CA THR A 772 28.60 5.67 -1.24
C THR A 772 27.09 5.62 -1.12
N TYR A 773 26.37 5.53 -2.22
CA TYR A 773 24.92 5.35 -2.27
C TYR A 773 24.57 3.88 -2.39
N ARG A 774 23.66 3.38 -1.54
CA ARG A 774 22.97 2.09 -1.73
C ARG A 774 21.62 2.37 -2.38
N ALA A 775 21.54 2.18 -3.68
CA ALA A 775 20.37 2.53 -4.48
C ALA A 775 19.93 1.39 -5.41
N GLY A 776 18.65 1.40 -5.80
CA GLY A 776 18.06 0.49 -6.78
C GLY A 776 17.25 1.26 -7.83
N THR A 777 17.15 0.77 -9.07
CA THR A 777 16.46 1.45 -10.16
C THR A 777 15.39 0.56 -10.80
N ALA A 778 14.44 1.15 -11.49
CA ALA A 778 13.56 0.35 -12.34
C ALA A 778 14.38 -0.45 -13.38
N PRO A 779 13.94 -1.67 -13.75
CA PRO A 779 14.63 -2.46 -14.77
C PRO A 779 14.80 -1.66 -16.08
N GLY A 780 16.02 -1.59 -16.60
CA GLY A 780 16.34 -0.87 -17.84
C GLY A 780 16.29 0.66 -17.74
N ARG A 781 16.23 1.23 -16.52
CA ARG A 781 16.29 2.69 -16.30
C ARG A 781 17.58 3.08 -15.56
N THR A 782 17.96 4.34 -15.72
CA THR A 782 19.06 4.98 -15.00
C THR A 782 18.48 6.06 -14.08
N GLY A 783 18.85 6.03 -12.81
CA GLY A 783 18.57 7.11 -11.85
C GLY A 783 19.79 8.01 -11.69
N GLU A 784 19.59 9.26 -11.28
CA GLU A 784 20.68 10.19 -11.00
C GLU A 784 20.36 11.12 -9.83
N VAL A 785 21.39 11.41 -9.02
CA VAL A 785 21.33 12.34 -7.90
C VAL A 785 22.47 13.36 -7.97
N GLU A 786 22.16 14.62 -7.71
CA GLU A 786 23.13 15.69 -7.47
C GLU A 786 23.31 15.89 -5.96
N PHE A 787 24.56 15.77 -5.51
CA PHE A 787 24.94 16.01 -4.13
C PHE A 787 25.36 17.47 -3.94
N GLN A 788 24.70 18.19 -3.04
CA GLN A 788 24.99 19.59 -2.73
C GLN A 788 25.40 19.73 -1.26
N VAL A 789 26.32 20.66 -0.98
CA VAL A 789 26.74 21.03 0.37
C VAL A 789 26.43 22.51 0.56
N ASP A 790 25.59 22.83 1.55
CA ASP A 790 25.09 24.20 1.83
C ASP A 790 24.51 24.90 0.59
N GLY A 791 23.81 24.14 -0.25
CA GLY A 791 23.24 24.61 -1.52
C GLY A 791 24.22 24.70 -2.68
N VAL A 792 25.50 24.33 -2.50
CA VAL A 792 26.52 24.32 -3.55
C VAL A 792 26.66 22.90 -4.12
N PRO A 793 26.32 22.65 -5.40
CA PRO A 793 26.51 21.35 -6.04
C PRO A 793 27.99 20.90 -6.02
N GLN A 794 28.23 19.65 -5.67
CA GLN A 794 29.56 19.02 -5.63
C GLN A 794 29.73 18.01 -6.78
N THR A 795 28.80 17.05 -6.89
CA THR A 795 28.87 15.98 -7.90
C THR A 795 27.49 15.48 -8.32
N LYS A 796 27.43 14.78 -9.46
CA LYS A 796 26.25 14.06 -9.95
C LYS A 796 26.60 12.59 -10.15
N THR A 797 25.82 11.72 -9.53
CA THR A 797 26.07 10.28 -9.56
C THR A 797 24.89 9.56 -10.19
N SER A 798 25.12 8.92 -11.34
CA SER A 798 24.12 8.10 -12.03
C SER A 798 24.31 6.62 -11.70
N PHE A 799 23.22 5.85 -11.69
CA PHE A 799 23.26 4.43 -11.39
C PHE A 799 22.14 3.65 -12.07
N SER A 800 22.38 2.35 -12.30
CA SER A 800 21.48 1.43 -12.96
C SER A 800 21.61 0.06 -12.30
N THR A 801 20.48 -0.55 -11.93
CA THR A 801 20.39 -1.90 -11.39
C THR A 801 19.41 -2.74 -12.19
N SER A 802 19.33 -4.04 -11.90
CA SER A 802 18.45 -4.98 -12.61
C SER A 802 16.98 -4.91 -12.20
N GLY A 803 16.65 -4.14 -11.17
CA GLY A 803 15.30 -3.97 -10.66
C GLY A 803 15.23 -3.16 -9.38
N TRP A 804 14.01 -2.73 -9.02
CA TRP A 804 13.78 -1.77 -7.95
C TRP A 804 14.43 -2.18 -6.63
N TYR A 805 14.36 -3.46 -6.28
CA TYR A 805 14.87 -4.00 -5.01
C TYR A 805 16.20 -4.75 -5.15
N THR A 806 16.87 -4.65 -6.31
CA THR A 806 18.25 -5.09 -6.44
C THR A 806 19.16 -3.89 -6.21
N PHE A 807 19.75 -3.82 -5.03
CA PHE A 807 20.59 -2.70 -4.62
C PHE A 807 22.03 -2.91 -5.04
N ASP A 808 22.64 -1.86 -5.57
CA ASP A 808 24.08 -1.79 -5.82
C ASP A 808 24.68 -0.58 -5.09
N ASN A 809 25.99 -0.65 -4.84
CA ASN A 809 26.74 0.47 -4.25
C ASN A 809 27.35 1.30 -5.36
N LYS A 810 27.09 2.60 -5.32
CA LYS A 810 27.66 3.55 -6.28
C LYS A 810 28.35 4.65 -5.53
N THR A 811 29.55 5.00 -5.98
CA THR A 811 30.45 5.86 -5.21
C THR A 811 30.89 7.05 -6.02
N ASP A 812 31.06 8.17 -5.34
CA ASP A 812 31.59 9.41 -5.90
C ASP A 812 32.41 10.16 -4.86
N LEU A 813 33.08 11.26 -5.22
CA LEU A 813 33.88 12.07 -4.31
C LEU A 813 33.29 13.46 -4.10
N VAL A 814 33.29 13.92 -2.85
CA VAL A 814 32.81 15.24 -2.43
C VAL A 814 33.82 15.90 -1.50
N LYS A 815 33.81 17.23 -1.41
CA LYS A 815 34.59 17.97 -0.42
C LYS A 815 33.70 18.45 0.73
N LEU A 816 34.19 18.26 1.95
CA LEU A 816 33.52 18.71 3.16
C LEU A 816 34.54 19.47 4.04
N SER A 817 34.11 20.59 4.61
CA SER A 817 34.85 21.28 5.68
C SER A 817 34.42 20.75 7.05
N GLU A 818 35.25 20.97 8.06
CA GLU A 818 34.94 20.63 9.46
C GLU A 818 33.79 21.50 9.99
N GLY A 819 32.87 20.87 10.73
CA GLY A 819 31.72 21.52 11.34
C GLY A 819 30.37 21.12 10.73
N PRO A 820 29.30 21.85 11.09
CA PRO A 820 27.95 21.54 10.67
C PRO A 820 27.70 21.95 9.20
N HIS A 821 27.06 21.06 8.44
CA HIS A 821 26.73 21.28 7.03
C HIS A 821 25.32 20.76 6.68
N LYS A 822 24.71 21.33 5.65
CA LYS A 822 23.51 20.82 4.99
C LYS A 822 23.89 20.07 3.73
N ILE A 823 23.64 18.77 3.69
CA ILE A 823 23.74 17.96 2.49
C ILE A 823 22.37 17.89 1.83
N ARG A 824 22.27 18.25 0.55
CA ARG A 824 21.06 18.00 -0.25
C ARG A 824 21.34 16.96 -1.33
N LEU A 825 20.48 15.95 -1.39
CA LEU A 825 20.37 14.99 -2.48
C LEU A 825 19.24 15.45 -3.39
N ASN A 826 19.60 16.08 -4.50
CA ASN A 826 18.67 16.64 -5.49
C ASN A 826 18.52 15.67 -6.68
N VAL A 827 17.31 15.18 -6.95
CA VAL A 827 17.08 14.14 -7.96
C VAL A 827 17.00 14.76 -9.35
N THR A 828 17.98 14.43 -10.19
CA THR A 828 18.09 14.98 -11.55
C THR A 828 17.53 14.05 -12.62
N GLU A 829 17.50 12.73 -12.37
CA GLU A 829 16.85 11.72 -13.22
C GLU A 829 16.05 10.71 -12.38
N ALA A 830 14.90 10.31 -12.92
CA ALA A 830 13.84 9.59 -12.20
C ALA A 830 14.01 8.06 -12.13
N PHE A 831 13.06 7.40 -11.47
CA PHE A 831 12.87 5.94 -11.42
C PHE A 831 13.89 5.16 -10.59
N TRP A 832 14.19 5.64 -9.39
CA TRP A 832 15.06 4.94 -8.45
C TRP A 832 14.65 5.07 -6.99
N ILE A 833 15.31 4.30 -6.13
CA ILE A 833 15.08 4.23 -4.69
C ILE A 833 16.40 4.33 -3.93
N LEU A 834 16.37 4.94 -2.74
CA LEU A 834 17.53 5.13 -1.89
C LEU A 834 17.35 4.41 -0.55
N ARG A 835 18.29 3.52 -0.23
CA ARG A 835 18.32 2.87 1.09
C ARG A 835 19.08 3.73 2.09
N TRP A 836 20.33 4.02 1.80
CA TRP A 836 21.23 4.83 2.62
C TRP A 836 22.35 5.41 1.75
N PHE A 837 23.03 6.41 2.27
CA PHE A 837 24.32 6.85 1.76
C PHE A 837 25.34 6.95 2.89
N GLU A 838 26.61 6.73 2.59
CA GLU A 838 27.69 6.73 3.56
C GLU A 838 28.82 7.65 3.11
N LEU A 839 29.38 8.43 4.04
CA LEU A 839 30.50 9.32 3.78
C LEU A 839 31.74 8.80 4.51
N THR A 840 32.76 8.41 3.75
CA THR A 840 34.05 7.94 4.25
C THR A 840 35.15 8.91 3.83
N LYS A 841 36.02 9.31 4.77
CA LYS A 841 37.15 10.20 4.44
C LYS A 841 38.17 9.42 3.60
N VAL A 842 38.69 10.03 2.54
CA VAL A 842 39.70 9.45 1.65
C VAL A 842 40.87 10.41 1.42
N GLU A 843 42.03 9.87 1.06
CA GLU A 843 43.20 10.66 0.70
C GLU A 843 43.14 11.12 -0.75
N ASP A 844 43.57 12.37 -1.00
CA ASP A 844 43.70 12.91 -2.34
C ASP A 844 44.88 12.26 -3.07
N LYS A 845 44.71 11.99 -4.37
CA LYS A 845 45.78 11.52 -5.26
C LYS A 845 46.66 12.68 -5.70
N THR A 846 47.96 12.44 -5.80
CA THR A 846 48.93 13.46 -6.25
C THR A 846 48.97 13.51 -7.77
N LEU A 847 48.74 14.70 -8.35
CA LEU A 847 48.96 14.95 -9.77
C LEU A 847 50.45 14.90 -10.11
N ASN A 848 50.79 14.08 -11.11
CA ASN A 848 52.14 13.97 -11.66
C ASN A 848 52.27 14.74 -12.99
N SER A 849 51.32 14.58 -13.92
CA SER A 849 51.34 15.27 -15.22
C SER A 849 49.96 15.29 -15.91
N ILE A 850 49.82 16.07 -16.98
CA ILE A 850 48.63 16.09 -17.86
C ILE A 850 49.04 15.48 -19.21
N THR A 851 48.26 14.54 -19.72
CA THR A 851 48.46 13.94 -21.05
C THR A 851 48.10 14.95 -22.14
N VAL A 852 49.00 15.12 -23.10
CA VAL A 852 48.79 16.02 -24.25
C VAL A 852 47.79 15.39 -25.23
N PRO A 853 46.71 16.08 -25.63
CA PRO A 853 45.74 15.57 -26.59
C PRO A 853 46.32 15.49 -28.01
N ALA A 854 45.79 14.56 -28.81
CA ALA A 854 46.21 14.35 -30.19
C ALA A 854 45.79 15.54 -31.11
N PRO A 855 46.58 15.87 -32.16
CA PRO A 855 46.21 16.89 -33.13
C PRO A 855 44.90 16.59 -33.89
N VAL A 856 44.18 17.64 -34.31
CA VAL A 856 42.92 17.54 -35.08
C VAL A 856 43.04 18.25 -36.42
N THR A 857 42.35 17.74 -37.45
CA THR A 857 42.23 18.37 -38.77
C THR A 857 40.76 18.69 -39.06
N VAL A 858 40.48 19.89 -39.56
CA VAL A 858 39.12 20.38 -39.88
C VAL A 858 39.08 21.04 -41.26
N PRO A 859 37.89 21.22 -41.87
CA PRO A 859 37.76 22.01 -43.09
C PRO A 859 38.19 23.47 -42.94
N ILE A 860 38.58 24.09 -44.05
CA ILE A 860 38.64 25.55 -44.16
C ILE A 860 37.24 26.13 -43.91
N GLY A 861 37.18 27.30 -43.27
CA GLY A 861 35.89 27.92 -42.92
C GLY A 861 35.27 27.44 -41.61
N THR A 862 35.87 26.44 -40.95
CA THR A 862 35.36 25.90 -39.68
C THR A 862 35.19 27.02 -38.65
N ALA A 863 34.04 27.05 -37.98
CA ALA A 863 33.77 28.08 -36.98
C ALA A 863 34.81 28.05 -35.85
N LYS A 864 35.22 29.22 -35.37
CA LYS A 864 36.20 29.37 -34.27
C LYS A 864 35.56 29.09 -32.90
N THR A 865 35.10 27.85 -32.70
CA THR A 865 34.53 27.36 -31.43
C THR A 865 35.16 26.02 -31.05
N ALA A 866 35.18 25.68 -29.75
CA ALA A 866 35.84 24.45 -29.29
C ALA A 866 35.19 23.20 -29.88
N ALA A 867 33.86 23.20 -30.00
CA ALA A 867 33.11 22.10 -30.60
C ALA A 867 33.39 21.96 -32.11
N ALA A 868 33.35 23.06 -32.86
CA ALA A 868 33.57 23.04 -34.30
C ALA A 868 35.00 22.63 -34.68
N LEU A 869 35.98 22.98 -33.84
CA LEU A 869 37.39 22.59 -34.02
C LEU A 869 37.72 21.18 -33.52
N GLY A 870 36.74 20.43 -32.98
CA GLY A 870 36.94 19.07 -32.50
C GLY A 870 37.80 18.97 -31.23
N LEU A 871 37.83 20.02 -30.39
CA LEU A 871 38.65 20.01 -29.17
C LEU A 871 38.03 19.11 -28.09
N PRO A 872 38.81 18.24 -27.41
CA PRO A 872 38.24 17.30 -26.44
C PRO A 872 37.78 18.02 -25.18
N ALA A 873 36.61 17.65 -24.63
CA ALA A 873 36.08 18.25 -23.41
C ALA A 873 36.87 17.85 -22.13
N LYS A 874 37.66 16.77 -22.21
CA LYS A 874 38.46 16.24 -21.11
C LYS A 874 39.87 15.85 -21.58
N VAL A 875 40.82 15.89 -20.66
CA VAL A 875 42.19 15.37 -20.82
C VAL A 875 42.52 14.42 -19.68
N ALA A 876 43.38 13.44 -19.94
CA ALA A 876 43.84 12.53 -18.89
C ALA A 876 44.90 13.20 -18.00
N LEU A 877 44.76 13.03 -16.69
CA LEU A 877 45.72 13.34 -15.64
C LEU A 877 46.43 12.05 -15.25
N VAL A 878 47.75 12.09 -15.19
CA VAL A 878 48.56 11.02 -14.61
C VAL A 878 48.72 11.31 -13.13
N THR A 879 48.26 10.39 -12.27
CA THR A 879 48.37 10.53 -10.80
C THR A 879 49.13 9.35 -10.18
N ASP A 880 49.55 9.49 -8.93
CA ASP A 880 50.17 8.40 -8.15
C ASP A 880 49.25 7.18 -7.94
N GLY A 881 47.94 7.36 -8.06
CA GLY A 881 46.94 6.30 -7.98
C GLY A 881 46.32 5.90 -9.33
N GLY A 882 47.01 6.14 -10.44
CA GLY A 882 46.56 5.84 -11.81
C GLY A 882 45.84 7.00 -12.51
N ASP A 883 45.54 6.83 -13.80
CA ASP A 883 45.02 7.94 -14.62
C ASP A 883 43.59 8.38 -14.23
N ARG A 884 43.30 9.67 -14.40
CA ARG A 884 42.03 10.32 -14.10
C ARG A 884 41.68 11.35 -15.17
N ASP A 885 40.44 11.41 -15.63
CA ASP A 885 40.03 12.46 -16.57
C ASP A 885 39.77 13.79 -15.85
N ALA A 886 40.14 14.89 -16.50
CA ALA A 886 39.88 16.25 -16.04
C ALA A 886 39.28 17.10 -17.14
N SER A 887 38.30 17.94 -16.79
CA SER A 887 37.70 18.90 -17.72
C SER A 887 38.72 19.94 -18.15
N VAL A 888 38.71 20.28 -19.43
CA VAL A 888 39.56 21.34 -20.00
C VAL A 888 38.68 22.44 -20.60
N ASN A 889 38.99 23.68 -20.26
CA ASN A 889 38.37 24.86 -20.86
C ASN A 889 39.32 25.45 -21.90
N TRP A 890 38.96 25.37 -23.18
CA TRP A 890 39.80 25.81 -24.30
C TRP A 890 39.65 27.31 -24.57
N ASP A 891 40.78 28.03 -24.60
CA ASP A 891 40.83 29.43 -25.00
C ASP A 891 40.94 29.55 -26.53
N VAL A 892 39.83 29.28 -27.20
CA VAL A 892 39.74 29.31 -28.66
C VAL A 892 39.91 30.71 -29.22
N ASN A 893 39.53 31.74 -28.45
CA ASN A 893 39.58 33.14 -28.89
C ASN A 893 41.02 33.63 -29.04
N SER A 894 41.92 33.20 -28.14
CA SER A 894 43.34 33.53 -28.19
C SER A 894 44.10 32.84 -29.33
N ALA A 895 43.55 31.77 -29.92
CA ALA A 895 44.23 31.02 -30.97
C ALA A 895 44.38 31.86 -32.26
N ASN A 896 45.55 31.79 -32.89
CA ASN A 896 45.83 32.48 -34.15
C ASN A 896 45.21 31.74 -35.35
N TYR A 897 43.88 31.74 -35.40
CA TYR A 897 43.06 31.14 -36.45
C TYR A 897 42.08 32.16 -37.01
N ASP A 898 42.05 32.29 -38.33
CA ASP A 898 41.07 33.08 -39.07
C ASP A 898 40.12 32.14 -39.83
N PRO A 899 38.85 32.01 -39.40
CA PRO A 899 37.88 31.15 -40.08
C PRO A 899 37.47 31.69 -41.46
N THR A 900 37.85 32.91 -41.85
CA THR A 900 37.54 33.48 -43.17
C THR A 900 38.63 33.22 -44.21
N ALA A 901 39.82 32.80 -43.77
CA ALA A 901 40.93 32.56 -44.68
C ALA A 901 40.70 31.30 -45.51
N THR A 902 40.98 31.40 -46.81
CA THR A 902 40.76 30.34 -47.82
C THR A 902 41.98 29.45 -48.04
N THR A 903 43.05 29.65 -47.26
CA THR A 903 44.28 28.86 -47.30
C THR A 903 44.41 27.97 -46.07
N ALA A 904 45.17 26.88 -46.18
CA ALA A 904 45.41 26.00 -45.05
C ALA A 904 46.10 26.74 -43.89
N GLN A 905 45.72 26.43 -42.66
CA GLN A 905 46.29 27.00 -41.43
C GLN A 905 46.61 25.90 -40.44
N THR A 906 47.69 26.05 -39.68
CA THR A 906 47.98 25.22 -38.49
C THR A 906 48.19 26.14 -37.30
N PHE A 907 47.47 25.90 -36.22
CA PHE A 907 47.48 26.74 -35.03
C PHE A 907 47.35 25.90 -33.76
N THR A 908 47.72 26.47 -32.63
CA THR A 908 47.60 25.83 -31.32
C THR A 908 46.50 26.50 -30.53
N VAL A 909 45.66 25.69 -29.88
CA VAL A 909 44.69 26.15 -28.90
C VAL A 909 45.17 25.73 -27.52
N THR A 910 45.27 26.67 -26.58
CA THR A 910 45.61 26.39 -25.19
C THR A 910 44.36 26.16 -24.36
N GLY A 911 44.41 25.24 -23.41
CA GLY A 911 43.31 24.91 -22.52
C GLY A 911 43.73 24.94 -21.06
N LYS A 912 42.85 25.43 -20.18
CA LYS A 912 43.02 25.39 -18.73
C LYS A 912 42.33 24.15 -18.18
N VAL A 913 43.09 23.33 -17.46
CA VAL A 913 42.59 22.08 -16.86
C VAL A 913 42.04 22.36 -15.47
N THR A 914 40.85 21.84 -15.19
CA THR A 914 40.23 21.91 -13.85
C THR A 914 40.42 20.58 -13.16
N LEU A 915 41.08 20.57 -12.00
CA LEU A 915 41.31 19.34 -11.25
C LEU A 915 39.99 18.75 -10.73
N PRO A 916 39.76 17.44 -10.92
CA PRO A 916 38.62 16.77 -10.31
C PRO A 916 38.80 16.67 -8.79
N ILE A 917 37.69 16.48 -8.06
CA ILE A 917 37.71 16.19 -6.63
C ILE A 917 38.52 14.90 -6.38
N GLY A 918 39.32 14.86 -5.32
CA GLY A 918 40.20 13.73 -5.02
C GLY A 918 41.57 13.78 -5.71
N VAL A 919 41.91 14.85 -6.43
CA VAL A 919 43.25 15.09 -6.97
C VAL A 919 43.83 16.38 -6.39
N ALA A 920 44.94 16.23 -5.69
CA ALA A 920 45.75 17.34 -5.18
C ALA A 920 46.91 17.63 -6.13
N ASN A 921 47.33 18.89 -6.18
CA ASN A 921 48.50 19.32 -6.93
C ASN A 921 49.56 19.94 -6.00
N PRO A 922 50.08 19.16 -5.02
CA PRO A 922 51.07 19.67 -4.06
C PRO A 922 52.39 20.04 -4.75
N ASN A 923 52.68 19.44 -5.91
CA ASN A 923 53.90 19.67 -6.68
C ASN A 923 53.80 20.84 -7.66
N SER A 924 52.69 21.60 -7.67
CA SER A 924 52.47 22.77 -8.54
C SER A 924 52.66 22.50 -10.04
N VAL A 925 52.21 21.33 -10.52
CA VAL A 925 52.16 20.99 -11.94
C VAL A 925 51.29 22.04 -12.68
N PRO A 926 51.75 22.63 -13.80
CA PRO A 926 50.96 23.62 -14.54
C PRO A 926 49.61 23.03 -15.02
N LEU A 927 48.51 23.70 -14.69
CA LEU A 927 47.15 23.27 -15.09
C LEU A 927 46.76 23.78 -16.49
N THR A 928 47.69 23.65 -17.43
CA THR A 928 47.54 24.08 -18.82
C THR A 928 47.91 22.94 -19.76
N THR A 929 47.15 22.81 -20.85
CA THR A 929 47.43 21.87 -21.94
C THR A 929 47.25 22.60 -23.28
N SER A 930 47.65 21.98 -24.38
CA SER A 930 47.54 22.56 -25.72
C SER A 930 47.27 21.49 -26.77
N ILE A 931 46.53 21.85 -27.80
CA ILE A 931 46.21 20.99 -28.94
C ILE A 931 46.53 21.69 -30.25
N SER A 932 47.12 20.95 -31.20
CA SER A 932 47.40 21.46 -32.54
C SER A 932 46.21 21.18 -33.46
N VAL A 933 45.71 22.21 -34.15
CA VAL A 933 44.60 22.11 -35.09
C VAL A 933 45.07 22.56 -36.47
N SER A 934 44.72 21.80 -37.51
CA SER A 934 44.98 22.16 -38.90
C SER A 934 43.67 22.34 -39.67
N SER A 935 43.46 23.48 -40.33
CA SER A 935 42.34 23.67 -41.27
C SER A 935 42.84 23.50 -42.70
N LYS A 936 42.23 22.62 -43.50
CA LYS A 936 42.59 22.37 -44.91
C LYS A 936 41.34 22.22 -45.81
N PRO A 937 41.42 22.44 -47.13
CA PRO A 937 40.27 22.23 -48.02
C PRO A 937 39.92 20.73 -48.10
N ALA A 938 38.67 20.42 -48.41
CA ALA A 938 38.26 19.04 -48.67
C ALA A 938 38.94 18.51 -49.94
N GLU A 939 39.61 17.37 -49.84
CA GLU A 939 40.27 16.73 -50.97
C GLU A 939 39.32 15.78 -51.69
N LEU A 940 39.35 15.82 -53.02
CA LEU A 940 38.60 14.90 -53.87
C LEU A 940 39.22 13.49 -53.78
N VAL A 941 38.43 12.54 -53.32
CA VAL A 941 38.80 11.12 -53.13
C VAL A 941 38.39 10.27 -54.32
N ALA A 942 37.23 10.56 -54.92
CA ALA A 942 36.77 9.92 -56.14
C ALA A 942 35.91 10.88 -56.96
N HIS A 943 36.00 10.80 -58.29
CA HIS A 943 35.16 11.57 -59.20
C HIS A 943 34.78 10.75 -60.43
N TRP A 944 33.52 10.35 -60.50
CA TRP A 944 32.96 9.56 -61.59
C TRP A 944 32.02 10.43 -62.42
N LYS A 945 32.53 10.87 -63.58
CA LYS A 945 31.82 11.78 -64.50
C LYS A 945 30.83 11.07 -65.40
N PHE A 946 31.09 9.80 -65.72
CA PHE A 946 30.32 9.01 -66.68
C PHE A 946 30.36 9.53 -68.14
N ASP A 947 31.50 10.07 -68.57
CA ASP A 947 31.74 10.65 -69.91
C ASP A 947 32.30 9.65 -70.94
N GLU A 948 32.58 8.40 -70.54
CA GLU A 948 33.31 7.44 -71.37
C GLU A 948 32.56 7.00 -72.63
N GLY A 949 31.22 7.09 -72.62
CA GLY A 949 30.34 6.84 -73.76
C GLY A 949 30.23 5.38 -74.22
N SER A 950 31.12 4.48 -73.78
CA SER A 950 31.08 3.04 -74.09
C SER A 950 31.97 2.22 -73.12
N GLY A 951 31.83 0.89 -73.14
CA GLY A 951 32.64 -0.02 -72.32
C GLY A 951 31.98 -0.42 -70.98
N THR A 952 32.73 -1.12 -70.14
CA THR A 952 32.25 -1.71 -68.87
C THR A 952 32.92 -1.13 -67.63
N THR A 953 33.68 -0.05 -67.76
CA THR A 953 34.44 0.58 -66.66
C THR A 953 34.09 2.04 -66.52
N VAL A 954 34.10 2.54 -65.29
CA VAL A 954 33.93 3.96 -64.96
C VAL A 954 35.25 4.49 -64.41
N GLY A 955 35.87 5.44 -65.09
CA GLY A 955 37.15 6.03 -64.70
C GLY A 955 37.01 6.99 -63.51
N ASP A 956 38.05 7.05 -62.68
CA ASP A 956 38.16 8.01 -61.59
C ASP A 956 38.98 9.24 -62.01
N ALA A 957 38.30 10.38 -62.16
CA ALA A 957 38.91 11.65 -62.54
C ALA A 957 39.63 12.38 -61.38
N SER A 958 39.55 11.87 -60.13
CA SER A 958 40.24 12.47 -58.98
C SER A 958 41.76 12.20 -58.97
N GLY A 959 42.23 11.26 -59.80
CA GLY A 959 43.61 10.81 -59.83
C GLY A 959 43.99 9.83 -58.71
N LYS A 960 43.02 9.34 -57.92
CA LYS A 960 43.25 8.39 -56.82
C LYS A 960 43.07 6.92 -57.23
N GLY A 961 42.65 6.65 -58.47
CA GLY A 961 42.60 5.31 -59.05
C GLY A 961 41.40 4.47 -58.62
N ASN A 962 40.32 5.11 -58.15
CA ASN A 962 39.09 4.45 -57.70
C ASN A 962 38.16 4.08 -58.89
N THR A 963 38.69 3.34 -59.87
CA THR A 963 37.95 2.90 -61.07
C THR A 963 36.86 1.88 -60.72
N GLY A 964 35.66 2.06 -61.28
CA GLY A 964 34.52 1.15 -61.09
C GLY A 964 34.25 0.24 -62.27
N THR A 965 33.41 -0.77 -62.03
CA THR A 965 32.92 -1.70 -63.06
C THR A 965 31.40 -1.68 -63.14
N LEU A 966 30.89 -1.79 -64.36
CA LEU A 966 29.47 -1.86 -64.66
C LEU A 966 28.97 -3.31 -64.55
N VAL A 967 27.90 -3.52 -63.79
CA VAL A 967 27.31 -4.84 -63.57
C VAL A 967 25.84 -4.82 -63.99
N ASN A 968 25.44 -5.84 -64.76
CA ASN A 968 24.11 -5.97 -65.33
C ASN A 968 23.74 -4.79 -66.26
N ASN A 969 24.73 -4.33 -67.02
CA ASN A 969 24.63 -3.44 -68.18
C ASN A 969 23.87 -2.10 -68.01
N PRO A 970 24.24 -1.22 -67.05
CA PRO A 970 23.90 0.21 -67.16
C PRO A 970 24.30 0.77 -68.54
N ALA A 971 23.49 1.66 -69.09
CA ALA A 971 23.69 2.21 -70.43
C ALA A 971 24.31 3.61 -70.36
N TRP A 972 25.34 3.86 -71.17
CA TRP A 972 25.91 5.19 -71.36
C TRP A 972 24.90 6.11 -72.06
N ASN A 973 24.77 7.34 -71.58
CA ASN A 973 23.85 8.34 -72.10
C ASN A 973 24.61 9.64 -72.38
N SER A 974 24.51 10.18 -73.60
CA SER A 974 25.17 11.43 -73.98
C SER A 974 24.44 12.70 -73.49
N SER A 975 23.28 12.55 -72.87
CA SER A 975 22.46 13.65 -72.33
C SER A 975 22.57 13.73 -70.81
N GLY A 976 23.80 13.92 -70.31
CA GLY A 976 24.06 14.17 -68.89
C GLY A 976 23.70 15.59 -68.45
N LYS A 977 23.84 15.86 -67.16
CA LYS A 977 23.79 17.21 -66.60
C LYS A 977 25.08 17.97 -66.91
N ILE A 978 26.22 17.29 -66.88
CA ILE A 978 27.55 17.79 -67.23
C ILE A 978 28.21 16.72 -68.12
N GLY A 979 28.15 16.89 -69.44
CA GLY A 979 28.68 15.89 -70.38
C GLY A 979 27.77 14.67 -70.52
N GLY A 980 28.30 13.48 -70.30
CA GLY A 980 27.59 12.20 -70.31
C GLY A 980 26.92 11.86 -68.98
N ALA A 981 26.18 10.75 -68.94
CA ALA A 981 25.58 10.20 -67.74
C ALA A 981 25.46 8.68 -67.86
N LEU A 982 25.23 8.01 -66.74
CA LEU A 982 24.95 6.59 -66.70
C LEU A 982 23.45 6.35 -66.43
N ALA A 983 22.80 5.60 -67.31
CA ALA A 983 21.41 5.21 -67.21
C ALA A 983 21.27 3.83 -66.56
N PHE A 984 20.50 3.77 -65.48
CA PHE A 984 20.23 2.56 -64.72
C PHE A 984 18.82 2.04 -65.04
N SER A 985 18.70 0.73 -65.25
CA SER A 985 17.45 0.04 -65.57
C SER A 985 17.19 -1.07 -64.56
N GLY A 986 16.62 -0.73 -63.40
CA GLY A 986 15.96 -1.70 -62.52
C GLY A 986 16.79 -2.93 -62.15
N GLY A 987 18.00 -2.72 -61.59
CA GLY A 987 18.88 -3.79 -61.06
C GLY A 987 20.29 -3.77 -61.66
N SER A 988 20.52 -2.97 -62.70
CA SER A 988 21.84 -2.57 -63.18
C SER A 988 22.56 -1.70 -62.14
N ARG A 989 23.89 -1.76 -62.02
CA ARG A 989 24.66 -0.98 -61.04
C ARG A 989 26.11 -0.73 -61.46
N ALA A 990 26.76 0.24 -60.82
CA ALA A 990 28.21 0.43 -60.89
C ALA A 990 28.83 0.11 -59.52
N GLU A 991 29.92 -0.67 -59.51
CA GLU A 991 30.59 -1.12 -58.29
C GLU A 991 32.02 -0.59 -58.21
N PHE A 992 32.43 -0.12 -57.02
CA PHE A 992 33.75 0.44 -56.75
C PHE A 992 34.34 -0.22 -55.49
N ASN A 993 35.54 -0.79 -55.61
CA ASN A 993 36.20 -1.50 -54.52
C ASN A 993 36.73 -0.54 -53.45
N SER A 994 36.76 -0.98 -52.19
CA SER A 994 37.49 -0.29 -51.11
C SER A 994 38.97 -0.12 -51.47
N SER A 995 39.60 0.98 -51.04
CA SER A 995 40.99 1.31 -51.38
C SER A 995 41.71 2.00 -50.23
N ALA A 996 42.98 2.36 -50.41
CA ALA A 996 43.72 3.13 -49.39
C ALA A 996 43.26 4.59 -49.31
N THR A 997 42.42 5.08 -50.23
CA THR A 997 41.89 6.46 -50.23
C THR A 997 40.38 6.48 -49.96
N LEU A 998 39.66 5.46 -50.42
CA LEU A 998 38.23 5.26 -50.24
C LEU A 998 37.96 4.45 -48.95
N ASN A 999 36.85 4.70 -48.26
CA ASN A 999 36.41 3.95 -47.06
C ASN A 999 37.33 4.07 -45.81
N LYS A 1000 38.06 5.18 -45.64
CA LYS A 1000 38.93 5.45 -44.48
C LYS A 1000 38.17 5.91 -43.25
N THR A 1001 38.63 5.54 -42.04
CA THR A 1001 38.03 6.10 -40.82
C THR A 1001 38.06 7.63 -40.82
N GLY A 1002 36.97 8.27 -40.40
CA GLY A 1002 36.89 9.73 -40.32
C GLY A 1002 35.61 10.30 -40.93
N ASP A 1003 35.74 11.50 -41.51
CA ASP A 1003 34.66 12.26 -42.13
C ASP A 1003 34.54 11.96 -43.63
N GLU A 1004 33.41 12.29 -44.24
CA GLU A 1004 33.18 12.05 -45.66
C GLU A 1004 32.06 12.96 -46.20
N SER A 1005 32.21 13.43 -47.44
CA SER A 1005 31.10 14.02 -48.20
C SER A 1005 30.88 13.31 -49.51
N VAL A 1006 29.62 13.21 -49.92
CA VAL A 1006 29.22 12.68 -51.23
C VAL A 1006 28.35 13.72 -51.91
N SER A 1007 28.62 13.99 -53.19
CA SER A 1007 27.83 14.85 -54.07
C SER A 1007 27.55 14.11 -55.38
N LEU A 1008 26.37 14.31 -55.97
CA LEU A 1008 25.98 13.71 -57.24
C LEU A 1008 24.83 14.48 -57.89
N TRP A 1009 24.66 14.29 -59.20
CA TRP A 1009 23.48 14.68 -59.94
C TRP A 1009 22.64 13.45 -60.30
N PHE A 1010 21.33 13.48 -60.09
CA PHE A 1010 20.45 12.41 -60.56
C PHE A 1010 19.15 12.94 -61.15
N LYS A 1011 18.50 12.09 -61.96
CA LYS A 1011 17.23 12.37 -62.62
C LYS A 1011 16.39 11.11 -62.74
N THR A 1012 15.17 11.14 -62.23
CA THR A 1012 14.21 10.02 -62.36
C THR A 1012 12.78 10.50 -62.50
N SER A 1013 11.94 9.73 -63.19
CA SER A 1013 10.49 9.89 -63.21
C SER A 1013 9.77 8.83 -62.38
N GLN A 1014 10.52 7.88 -61.79
CA GLN A 1014 9.96 6.70 -61.15
C GLN A 1014 9.84 6.93 -59.64
N PRO A 1015 8.65 6.74 -59.04
CA PRO A 1015 8.52 6.75 -57.59
C PRO A 1015 9.21 5.51 -56.99
N ALA A 1016 9.63 5.60 -55.74
CA ALA A 1016 10.16 4.45 -55.01
C ALA A 1016 9.01 3.69 -54.34
N THR A 1017 8.85 2.41 -54.64
CA THR A 1017 7.85 1.50 -54.05
C THR A 1017 8.32 0.84 -52.74
N GLY A 1018 9.57 1.12 -52.36
CA GLY A 1018 10.27 0.69 -51.15
C GLY A 1018 11.55 1.52 -51.02
N PHE A 1019 12.62 0.95 -50.48
CA PHE A 1019 13.94 1.61 -50.55
C PHE A 1019 14.55 1.47 -51.94
N THR A 1020 15.03 2.58 -52.51
CA THR A 1020 15.79 2.63 -53.77
C THR A 1020 17.13 3.31 -53.53
N SER A 1021 18.25 2.60 -53.71
CA SER A 1021 19.60 3.09 -53.41
C SER A 1021 20.25 3.71 -54.63
N ILE A 1022 20.69 4.97 -54.49
CA ILE A 1022 21.43 5.69 -55.53
C ILE A 1022 22.94 5.64 -55.22
N PHE A 1023 23.33 5.89 -53.98
CA PHE A 1023 24.70 5.73 -53.50
C PHE A 1023 24.68 4.93 -52.20
N ARG A 1024 25.38 3.79 -52.18
CA ARG A 1024 25.41 2.90 -51.03
C ARG A 1024 26.83 2.43 -50.72
N ASN A 1025 27.22 2.58 -49.46
CA ASN A 1025 28.41 1.95 -48.88
C ASN A 1025 28.00 1.23 -47.59
N SER A 1026 27.71 -0.07 -47.73
CA SER A 1026 27.09 -0.86 -46.66
C SER A 1026 27.91 -0.83 -45.37
N ASN A 1027 27.25 -0.73 -44.21
CA ASN A 1027 27.90 -0.68 -42.89
C ASN A 1027 28.84 0.52 -42.66
N ARG A 1028 28.78 1.54 -43.52
CA ARG A 1028 29.53 2.78 -43.37
C ARG A 1028 28.71 4.02 -43.69
N PHE A 1029 28.39 4.27 -44.95
CA PHE A 1029 27.70 5.49 -45.38
C PHE A 1029 26.88 5.29 -46.66
N THR A 1030 25.57 5.16 -46.51
CA THR A 1030 24.60 5.22 -47.61
C THR A 1030 24.19 6.67 -47.79
N ALA A 1031 24.86 7.38 -48.71
CA ALA A 1031 24.68 8.80 -48.90
C ALA A 1031 23.32 9.18 -49.48
N LEU A 1032 22.69 8.36 -50.33
CA LEU A 1032 21.33 8.64 -50.83
C LEU A 1032 20.53 7.36 -51.07
N GLN A 1033 19.37 7.31 -50.41
CA GLN A 1033 18.34 6.31 -50.63
C GLN A 1033 16.95 6.96 -50.66
N LEU A 1034 16.15 6.64 -51.68
CA LEU A 1034 14.78 7.11 -51.86
C LEU A 1034 13.81 6.15 -51.18
N ALA A 1035 12.71 6.68 -50.63
CA ALA A 1035 11.63 5.91 -50.00
C ALA A 1035 10.31 6.66 -50.15
N GLY A 1036 9.30 6.08 -50.79
CA GLY A 1036 8.04 6.73 -51.21
C GLY A 1036 7.68 8.08 -50.56
N GLY A 1037 7.88 9.18 -51.31
CA GLY A 1037 7.59 10.56 -50.86
C GLY A 1037 8.66 11.22 -49.99
N GLN A 1038 9.76 10.53 -49.69
CA GLN A 1038 10.88 10.96 -48.86
C GLN A 1038 12.22 10.46 -49.42
N ALA A 1039 13.31 10.99 -48.87
CA ALA A 1039 14.65 10.48 -49.07
C ALA A 1039 15.41 10.42 -47.74
N ARG A 1040 16.48 9.65 -47.70
CA ARG A 1040 17.35 9.55 -46.53
C ARG A 1040 18.82 9.35 -46.88
N ALA A 1041 19.66 9.73 -45.93
CA ALA A 1041 21.03 9.24 -45.82
C ALA A 1041 21.18 8.42 -44.52
N ALA A 1042 22.02 7.39 -44.55
CA ALA A 1042 22.25 6.51 -43.40
C ALA A 1042 23.75 6.24 -43.20
N TYR A 1043 24.18 6.16 -41.94
CA TYR A 1043 25.59 6.00 -41.58
C TYR A 1043 25.79 5.11 -40.34
N TRP A 1044 27.00 4.60 -40.18
CA TRP A 1044 27.45 3.84 -39.02
C TRP A 1044 28.65 4.56 -38.42
N THR A 1045 28.69 4.70 -37.10
CA THR A 1045 29.85 5.23 -36.39
C THR A 1045 30.75 4.10 -35.91
N ASN A 1046 32.05 4.37 -35.82
CA ASN A 1046 33.04 3.39 -35.41
C ASN A 1046 32.73 2.85 -33.99
N GLY A 1047 32.65 1.52 -33.84
CA GLY A 1047 32.28 0.86 -32.59
C GLY A 1047 30.78 0.79 -32.29
N SER A 1048 29.90 1.32 -33.16
CA SER A 1048 28.44 1.19 -33.02
C SER A 1048 27.90 -0.07 -33.70
N SER A 1049 26.98 -0.77 -33.04
CA SER A 1049 26.30 -1.96 -33.57
C SER A 1049 25.07 -1.64 -34.45
N GLY A 1050 24.60 -0.39 -34.47
CA GLY A 1050 23.40 0.04 -35.20
C GLY A 1050 23.63 1.22 -36.12
N TYR A 1051 22.92 1.24 -37.25
CA TYR A 1051 22.94 2.35 -38.20
C TYR A 1051 22.07 3.52 -37.73
N LYS A 1052 22.44 4.72 -38.16
CA LYS A 1052 21.67 5.96 -37.99
C LYS A 1052 21.16 6.39 -39.35
N ALA A 1053 19.99 7.03 -39.38
CA ALA A 1053 19.42 7.58 -40.60
C ALA A 1053 18.84 8.97 -40.34
N LEU A 1054 18.86 9.81 -41.38
CA LEU A 1054 18.23 11.11 -41.43
C LEU A 1054 17.29 11.14 -42.63
N TYR A 1055 15.98 11.16 -42.35
CA TYR A 1055 14.93 11.24 -43.37
C TYR A 1055 14.53 12.69 -43.60
N PHE A 1056 14.14 13.03 -44.83
CA PHE A 1056 13.55 14.31 -45.17
C PHE A 1056 12.51 14.14 -46.29
N PRO A 1057 11.42 14.92 -46.29
CA PRO A 1057 10.42 14.89 -47.35
C PRO A 1057 11.03 15.43 -48.65
N TRP A 1058 10.81 14.74 -49.76
CA TRP A 1058 11.29 15.20 -51.06
C TRP A 1058 10.49 14.61 -52.22
N THR A 1059 10.01 15.47 -53.12
CA THR A 1059 9.46 15.09 -54.42
C THR A 1059 10.59 15.11 -55.46
N TYR A 1060 11.20 13.95 -55.69
CA TYR A 1060 12.40 13.78 -56.53
C TYR A 1060 12.10 13.19 -57.92
N ASN A 1061 10.89 12.68 -58.13
CA ASN A 1061 10.51 11.91 -59.32
C ASN A 1061 9.79 12.77 -60.38
N ASP A 1062 10.24 14.01 -60.54
CA ASP A 1062 9.65 15.01 -61.46
C ASP A 1062 10.29 14.99 -62.87
N ASN A 1063 11.24 14.07 -63.08
CA ASN A 1063 12.02 13.96 -64.29
C ASN A 1063 12.88 15.20 -64.61
N ASN A 1064 13.35 15.92 -63.58
CA ASN A 1064 14.37 16.96 -63.68
C ASN A 1064 15.70 16.51 -63.06
N TRP A 1065 16.78 17.23 -63.40
CA TRP A 1065 18.08 17.01 -62.76
C TRP A 1065 18.11 17.71 -61.40
N HIS A 1066 18.48 16.96 -60.36
CA HIS A 1066 18.71 17.49 -59.02
C HIS A 1066 20.14 17.24 -58.57
N HIS A 1067 20.74 18.25 -57.95
CA HIS A 1067 22.02 18.10 -57.25
C HIS A 1067 21.75 17.67 -55.82
N TYR A 1068 22.39 16.59 -55.39
CA TYR A 1068 22.31 16.09 -54.02
C TYR A 1068 23.70 16.10 -53.39
N ALA A 1069 23.80 16.55 -52.14
CA ALA A 1069 25.00 16.36 -51.34
C ALA A 1069 24.67 15.92 -49.90
N ALA A 1070 25.44 14.96 -49.38
CA ALA A 1070 25.44 14.55 -47.99
C ALA A 1070 26.84 14.75 -47.41
N THR A 1071 26.95 15.54 -46.34
CA THR A 1071 28.22 15.87 -45.68
C THR A 1071 28.19 15.36 -44.24
N TYR A 1072 29.09 14.45 -43.90
CA TYR A 1072 29.20 13.88 -42.56
C TYR A 1072 30.43 14.43 -41.84
N ASP A 1073 30.18 15.03 -40.68
CA ASP A 1073 31.19 15.51 -39.74
C ASP A 1073 31.03 14.71 -38.43
N HIS A 1074 32.08 14.04 -37.97
CA HIS A 1074 32.02 13.20 -36.79
C HIS A 1074 31.79 13.98 -35.49
N ALA A 1075 32.04 15.29 -35.48
CA ALA A 1075 31.82 16.20 -34.35
C ALA A 1075 30.52 17.01 -34.49
N GLN A 1076 30.06 17.29 -35.71
CA GLN A 1076 28.87 18.12 -35.98
C GLN A 1076 27.67 17.35 -36.56
N GLY A 1077 27.87 16.10 -36.95
CA GLY A 1077 26.87 15.20 -37.51
C GLY A 1077 26.64 15.36 -39.02
N LEU A 1078 25.49 14.87 -39.48
CA LEU A 1078 25.15 14.76 -40.90
C LEU A 1078 24.35 15.97 -41.39
N LYS A 1079 24.69 16.52 -42.56
CA LYS A 1079 23.89 17.52 -43.28
C LYS A 1079 23.56 17.04 -44.69
N ILE A 1080 22.37 17.38 -45.17
CA ILE A 1080 21.85 17.01 -46.49
C ILE A 1080 21.43 18.27 -47.24
N TYR A 1081 21.87 18.37 -48.49
CA TYR A 1081 21.59 19.47 -49.38
C TYR A 1081 20.93 18.98 -50.68
N VAL A 1082 19.95 19.74 -51.17
CA VAL A 1082 19.31 19.52 -52.47
C VAL A 1082 19.35 20.84 -53.23
N ASP A 1083 19.82 20.79 -54.47
CA ASP A 1083 19.96 21.93 -55.38
C ASP A 1083 20.67 23.13 -54.72
N GLY A 1084 21.75 22.82 -54.00
CA GLY A 1084 22.58 23.81 -53.32
C GLY A 1084 22.04 24.31 -51.97
N ASN A 1085 20.85 23.87 -51.53
CA ASN A 1085 20.20 24.33 -50.31
C ASN A 1085 20.22 23.26 -49.21
N LEU A 1086 20.52 23.65 -47.96
CA LEU A 1086 20.43 22.75 -46.81
C LEU A 1086 18.97 22.39 -46.54
N VAL A 1087 18.63 21.10 -46.64
CA VAL A 1087 17.25 20.60 -46.46
C VAL A 1087 17.06 19.76 -45.19
N ALA A 1088 18.14 19.19 -44.64
CA ALA A 1088 18.09 18.48 -43.37
C ALA A 1088 19.46 18.45 -42.68
N SER A 1089 19.46 18.38 -41.34
CA SER A 1089 20.67 18.20 -40.53
C SER A 1089 20.39 17.40 -39.26
N LYS A 1090 21.38 16.64 -38.79
CA LYS A 1090 21.32 15.89 -37.54
C LYS A 1090 22.65 16.00 -36.80
N ALA A 1091 22.65 16.65 -35.63
CA ALA A 1091 23.83 16.91 -34.81
C ALA A 1091 23.99 15.95 -33.60
N THR A 1092 23.27 14.82 -33.62
CA THR A 1092 23.33 13.76 -32.61
C THR A 1092 23.82 12.46 -33.27
N ASP A 1093 24.20 11.46 -32.46
CA ASP A 1093 24.81 10.21 -32.93
C ASP A 1093 26.20 10.39 -33.58
N LEU A 1094 27.03 11.19 -32.91
CA LEU A 1094 28.38 11.59 -33.34
C LEU A 1094 29.40 10.44 -33.26
N GLY A 1095 30.52 10.60 -33.98
CA GLY A 1095 31.63 9.65 -34.04
C GLY A 1095 32.12 9.41 -35.47
N PRO A 1096 33.39 9.00 -35.66
CA PRO A 1096 33.97 8.85 -36.99
C PRO A 1096 33.31 7.69 -37.76
N LEU A 1097 33.16 7.81 -39.08
CA LEU A 1097 32.76 6.67 -39.91
C LEU A 1097 33.84 5.58 -39.82
N PRO A 1098 33.50 4.29 -39.75
CA PRO A 1098 34.46 3.20 -39.59
C PRO A 1098 35.16 2.86 -40.90
N THR A 1099 36.42 2.44 -40.84
CA THR A 1099 37.08 1.81 -42.00
C THR A 1099 36.34 0.52 -42.38
N VAL A 1100 35.97 0.36 -43.66
CA VAL A 1100 35.28 -0.85 -44.17
C VAL A 1100 35.87 -1.38 -45.47
N THR A 1101 35.67 -2.66 -45.73
CA THR A 1101 36.08 -3.34 -46.97
C THR A 1101 34.94 -3.52 -47.98
N SER A 1102 33.73 -3.07 -47.65
CA SER A 1102 32.56 -3.11 -48.55
C SER A 1102 32.75 -2.23 -49.77
N LYS A 1103 32.04 -2.57 -50.86
CA LYS A 1103 32.05 -1.77 -52.08
C LYS A 1103 31.16 -0.55 -51.93
N ILE A 1104 31.51 0.52 -52.64
CA ILE A 1104 30.54 1.56 -52.99
C ILE A 1104 29.76 1.05 -54.19
N VAL A 1105 28.44 1.10 -54.12
CA VAL A 1105 27.53 0.69 -55.18
C VAL A 1105 26.63 1.83 -55.55
N LEU A 1106 26.57 2.13 -56.85
CA LEU A 1106 25.67 3.12 -57.42
C LEU A 1106 24.52 2.44 -58.14
N GLY A 1107 23.30 2.90 -57.89
CA GLY A 1107 22.08 2.50 -58.59
C GLY A 1107 21.41 1.18 -58.15
N ALA A 1108 21.97 0.45 -57.19
CA ALA A 1108 21.32 -0.71 -56.53
C ALA A 1108 22.07 -1.11 -55.25
N THR A 1109 21.66 -2.19 -54.59
CA THR A 1109 22.51 -2.97 -53.69
C THR A 1109 23.50 -3.85 -54.48
N GLU A 1110 24.50 -4.42 -53.79
CA GLU A 1110 25.43 -5.40 -54.38
C GLU A 1110 24.73 -6.63 -55.00
N THR A 1111 23.52 -6.96 -54.53
CA THR A 1111 22.70 -8.07 -55.05
C THR A 1111 21.75 -7.65 -56.18
N GLY A 1112 21.71 -6.37 -56.55
CA GLY A 1112 20.77 -5.82 -57.52
C GLY A 1112 19.38 -5.45 -56.96
N GLY A 1113 19.19 -5.54 -55.63
CA GLY A 1113 17.99 -5.06 -54.94
C GLY A 1113 17.99 -3.54 -54.74
N GLU A 1114 16.92 -2.99 -54.16
CA GLU A 1114 16.74 -1.52 -54.00
C GLU A 1114 17.02 -0.74 -55.29
N ALA A 1115 16.58 -1.28 -56.43
CA ALA A 1115 17.03 -0.88 -57.74
C ALA A 1115 16.60 0.53 -58.13
N TYR A 1116 17.55 1.33 -58.58
CA TYR A 1116 17.32 2.65 -59.17
C TYR A 1116 17.00 2.52 -60.66
N ASN A 1117 16.10 3.38 -61.12
CA ASN A 1117 15.76 3.53 -62.52
C ASN A 1117 15.76 5.03 -62.85
N GLY A 1118 16.75 5.46 -63.62
CA GLY A 1118 17.02 6.87 -63.88
C GLY A 1118 18.45 7.13 -64.32
N LEU A 1119 18.81 8.40 -64.44
CA LEU A 1119 20.15 8.85 -64.80
C LEU A 1119 20.92 9.28 -63.54
N LEU A 1120 22.23 9.03 -63.55
CA LEU A 1120 23.20 9.51 -62.56
C LEU A 1120 24.37 10.17 -63.28
N ASP A 1121 24.87 11.26 -62.74
CA ASP A 1121 25.95 12.05 -63.31
C ASP A 1121 26.82 12.66 -62.19
N ASP A 1122 28.09 12.92 -62.50
CA ASP A 1122 29.06 13.71 -61.72
C ASP A 1122 29.11 13.34 -60.22
N VAL A 1123 29.34 12.05 -59.93
CA VAL A 1123 29.41 11.56 -58.54
C VAL A 1123 30.80 11.83 -57.95
N ARG A 1124 30.84 12.49 -56.80
CA ARG A 1124 32.08 12.91 -56.11
C ARG A 1124 32.08 12.46 -54.66
N VAL A 1125 33.25 12.04 -54.18
CA VAL A 1125 33.51 11.70 -52.76
C VAL A 1125 34.67 12.55 -52.25
N PHE A 1126 34.53 13.13 -51.05
CA PHE A 1126 35.53 13.99 -50.41
C PHE A 1126 35.93 13.46 -49.03
N ASP A 1127 37.18 13.72 -48.61
CA ASP A 1127 37.74 13.26 -47.32
C ASP A 1127 37.33 14.09 -46.09
N LEU A 1128 36.59 15.18 -46.32
CA LEU A 1128 36.14 16.13 -45.31
C LEU A 1128 34.70 16.58 -45.58
N PRO A 1129 33.98 17.11 -44.57
CA PRO A 1129 32.66 17.68 -44.76
C PRO A 1129 32.74 18.95 -45.62
N LEU A 1130 31.98 19.00 -46.72
CA LEU A 1130 31.89 20.17 -47.58
C LEU A 1130 31.13 21.30 -46.86
N THR A 1131 31.58 22.53 -47.11
CA THR A 1131 30.90 23.75 -46.69
C THR A 1131 29.67 24.03 -47.57
N GLN A 1132 28.76 24.87 -47.07
CA GLN A 1132 27.58 25.31 -47.82
C GLN A 1132 27.95 26.00 -49.16
N ASP A 1133 29.06 26.75 -49.20
CA ASP A 1133 29.51 27.42 -50.41
C ASP A 1133 30.15 26.44 -51.40
N GLU A 1134 30.93 25.47 -50.94
CA GLU A 1134 31.44 24.39 -51.80
C GLU A 1134 30.28 23.58 -52.39
N VAL A 1135 29.25 23.27 -51.61
CA VAL A 1135 28.04 22.58 -52.11
C VAL A 1135 27.30 23.42 -53.17
N ARG A 1136 27.19 24.74 -52.99
CA ARG A 1136 26.61 25.64 -53.99
C ARG A 1136 27.44 25.69 -55.28
N GLN A 1137 28.76 25.77 -55.15
CA GLN A 1137 29.65 25.73 -56.31
C GLN A 1137 29.51 24.44 -57.12
N LEU A 1138 29.23 23.31 -56.45
CA LEU A 1138 28.93 22.04 -57.13
C LEU A 1138 27.53 22.02 -57.77
N SER A 1139 26.51 22.62 -57.14
CA SER A 1139 25.15 22.69 -57.71
C SER A 1139 25.02 23.67 -58.88
N ASP A 1140 25.86 24.70 -58.91
CA ASP A 1140 25.78 25.76 -59.93
C ASP A 1140 26.55 25.41 -61.22
N GLN A 1141 27.21 24.25 -61.28
CA GLN A 1141 27.92 23.80 -62.46
C GLN A 1141 26.95 23.59 -63.63
N GLN A 1142 27.14 24.33 -64.73
CA GLN A 1142 26.44 24.16 -66.00
C GLN A 1142 27.32 23.40 -67.00
N SER A 1143 26.71 22.65 -67.91
CA SER A 1143 27.41 22.11 -69.09
C SER A 1143 28.14 23.23 -69.83
N PRO A 1144 29.39 23.04 -70.27
CA PRO A 1144 30.08 24.04 -71.08
C PRO A 1144 29.24 24.33 -72.34
N THR A 1145 28.74 25.55 -72.48
CA THR A 1145 28.17 26.01 -73.74
C THR A 1145 29.32 26.17 -74.72
N THR A 1146 29.23 25.51 -75.88
CA THR A 1146 30.19 25.67 -76.99
C THR A 1146 30.10 27.09 -77.54
N THR A 1147 30.75 28.05 -76.90
CA THR A 1147 31.16 29.37 -77.41
C THR A 1147 31.96 30.02 -76.29
N ASP A 1148 33.19 29.58 -76.05
CA ASP A 1148 34.20 30.54 -75.59
C ASP A 1148 35.56 30.18 -76.18
N ASN A 1149 36.13 31.17 -76.87
CA ASN A 1149 37.38 31.05 -77.59
C ASN A 1149 38.54 30.85 -76.62
N ALA A 1150 39.39 29.88 -76.92
CA ALA A 1150 40.68 29.71 -76.25
C ALA A 1150 41.51 31.01 -76.34
N PRO A 1151 42.07 31.52 -75.23
CA PRO A 1151 43.30 32.30 -75.29
C PRO A 1151 44.46 31.33 -75.44
N SER A 1152 45.16 31.43 -76.56
CA SER A 1152 46.51 30.90 -76.72
C SER A 1152 47.45 31.51 -75.68
N GLY A 1153 48.16 30.67 -74.93
CA GLY A 1153 49.22 31.10 -74.02
C GLY A 1153 50.18 29.95 -73.76
N SER A 1154 51.26 29.95 -74.54
CA SER A 1154 52.37 28.99 -74.49
C SER A 1154 53.17 29.03 -73.20
N VAL A 1155 53.70 27.86 -72.88
CA VAL A 1155 54.81 27.50 -71.98
C VAL A 1155 55.92 28.56 -71.88
N ASN A 1156 56.30 28.87 -70.64
CA ASN A 1156 57.67 28.85 -70.12
C ASN A 1156 57.66 28.50 -68.64
#